data_AF-A0A1D1VBP4-F1
#
_entry.id   AF-A0A1D1VBP4-F1
#
_cell.length_a   1.000
_cell.length_b   1.000
_cell.length_c   1.000
_cell.angle_alpha   90.00
_cell.angle_beta   90.00
_cell.angle_gamma   90.00
#
_symmetry.space_group_name_H-M   'P 1'
#
loop_
_entity.id
_entity.type
_entity.pdbx_description
1 polymer ?
#
loop_
_entity_poly.entity_id
_entity_poly.type
_entity_poly.pdbx_seq_one_letter_code
_entity_poly.pdbx_strand_id
1 'polypeptide(L)'
;MAKAKQQRGQGNQKENAAKPERALTALVNGSATSNDAHLEAPKRRWDNGKSASAPRKESPHALKKLSKKKSSSAFRASIAAVCVGILSVGAYYLFAHLEEQKILSPFAGPLIPYDRSYKNSLLWGTYRSGLYFGVRSRTPDSLEMGLMWFPYSGGKLNIRHLCDQNDRLRYGWLDHDGRSFGYQEILDDFANISTSFVKRFSEQTNDWVARISLQQNMQHRWSSKPADFRSKMGIFVYFKLEDAGKISPMVSSDELVGIEGSTPSLGNFKIHFKRHSETDVSSLFGGETSSFVATTFTKWTELKETILSSGAMLENNIGFKLGGIVSQTPNFIVLELGVFPKFTLDIVYEPLKPESGQSNSLGPISSSSLTELILNKRRQFNERFREVFRVRNEEHREFAQAVFSNLIGGIGYFYGESLVASKWSSTPVKSWKAGLYTAVPSRSFFPRGFLWDEGFHQLAISKWDVGLTREIMTSWLNLMNSKGWIAREQILGEEARSRVPEEFVVQNPEYANPPSLLLTVEAMLDSLDPDHPDEIDKTLKFFEFAFPRLQAWYNWFNTTQTGSRPGSYRWRGRNETTDRELNPKTLTSGLDDYPRASHPSNDERHVDLYCWMAYASGVLARVAEEVGENPTAYRNAELYLKDNALLDELHWSEKYGIYADYGRHTDTARLQRQQPSRPLPPGQSVSHLPMVRVFDTEPRLTHVDAFGYVSLFPLMLRIVEPSSPKLSLILDGLRDPKRLWTDYGVRSLSLDNPIHAARNTEHDPPYWRGAVWINMNYLILKALTFYGRAPGPYQDKSIKIAQELKHNLVTNMYRQWRKTGHVFEQYVDGEGKGSHPFTGWSSLIVLILSDFY
;
A
#
# COMPACT_ATOMS: atom_id res chain seq x y z
N MET A 1 17.80 49.54 -22.27
CA MET A 1 17.39 50.64 -23.17
C MET A 1 15.88 50.56 -23.44
N ALA A 2 15.27 51.62 -23.99
CA ALA A 2 13.83 51.87 -24.24
C ALA A 2 12.92 50.65 -24.50
N LYS A 3 11.71 50.51 -23.92
CA LYS A 3 10.44 51.31 -24.01
C LYS A 3 9.59 51.13 -25.31
N ALA A 4 8.50 50.36 -25.14
CA ALA A 4 7.09 50.74 -25.38
C ALA A 4 6.38 50.63 -26.78
N LYS A 5 5.04 50.47 -26.68
CA LYS A 5 3.92 50.55 -27.66
C LYS A 5 3.72 49.33 -28.59
N GLN A 6 2.53 48.75 -28.85
CA GLN A 6 1.09 49.10 -28.78
C GLN A 6 0.46 49.61 -30.10
N GLN A 7 -0.35 48.74 -30.75
CA GLN A 7 -1.61 48.98 -31.51
C GLN A 7 -2.01 47.64 -32.18
N ARG A 8 -3.22 47.07 -32.04
CA ARG A 8 -4.59 47.44 -32.47
C ARG A 8 -4.83 47.46 -33.99
N GLY A 9 -5.66 46.52 -34.46
CA GLY A 9 -6.43 46.56 -35.71
C GLY A 9 -7.81 45.93 -35.46
N GLN A 10 -8.88 46.54 -35.97
CA GLN A 10 -10.28 46.12 -35.77
C GLN A 10 -10.93 45.59 -37.06
N GLY A 11 -11.95 44.75 -36.92
CA GLY A 11 -12.85 44.36 -38.01
C GLY A 11 -14.18 43.79 -37.49
N ASN A 12 -15.20 44.64 -37.36
CA ASN A 12 -16.63 44.26 -37.31
C ASN A 12 -17.09 43.87 -38.75
N GLN A 13 -18.19 43.20 -39.07
CA GLN A 13 -19.48 42.81 -38.45
C GLN A 13 -20.03 41.63 -39.34
N LYS A 14 -21.01 40.76 -39.05
CA LYS A 14 -22.42 41.01 -38.63
C LYS A 14 -23.21 39.67 -38.47
N GLU A 15 -24.22 39.69 -37.59
CA GLU A 15 -25.54 38.98 -37.62
C GLU A 15 -25.71 37.59 -38.28
N ASN A 16 -26.09 36.56 -37.50
CA ASN A 16 -27.50 36.12 -37.38
C ASN A 16 -27.75 35.10 -36.25
N ALA A 17 -29.00 34.97 -35.81
CA ALA A 17 -29.40 34.21 -34.62
C ALA A 17 -30.44 33.10 -34.89
N ALA A 18 -30.44 32.03 -34.08
CA ALA A 18 -31.58 31.13 -33.91
C ALA A 18 -31.55 30.39 -32.56
N LYS A 19 -32.69 30.33 -31.86
CA LYS A 19 -33.01 29.37 -30.79
C LYS A 19 -33.84 28.22 -31.39
N PRO A 20 -34.02 27.08 -30.69
CA PRO A 20 -35.25 26.89 -29.87
C PRO A 20 -34.92 26.30 -28.49
N GLU A 21 -35.57 26.63 -27.37
CA GLU A 21 -36.99 26.56 -26.97
C GLU A 21 -37.52 25.13 -26.70
N ARG A 22 -38.06 24.94 -25.49
CA ARG A 22 -38.60 23.68 -24.95
C ARG A 22 -40.12 23.78 -24.85
N ALA A 23 -40.85 22.78 -25.34
CA ALA A 23 -42.18 22.43 -24.84
C ALA A 23 -42.60 21.03 -25.33
N LEU A 24 -43.06 20.16 -24.42
CA LEU A 24 -44.33 19.43 -24.55
C LEU A 24 -44.61 18.58 -23.31
N THR A 25 -45.89 18.31 -23.08
CA THR A 25 -46.44 17.88 -21.79
C THR A 25 -47.44 16.73 -22.01
N ALA A 26 -47.41 15.74 -21.11
CA ALA A 26 -48.56 14.98 -20.60
C ALA A 26 -49.39 14.00 -21.48
N LEU A 27 -49.55 12.77 -20.93
CA LEU A 27 -50.80 11.96 -20.86
C LEU A 27 -51.31 11.27 -22.18
N VAL A 28 -51.95 10.08 -22.22
CA VAL A 28 -52.20 8.98 -21.24
C VAL A 28 -52.73 7.70 -21.97
N ASN A 29 -52.88 6.57 -21.23
CA ASN A 29 -53.53 5.28 -21.58
C ASN A 29 -52.78 4.32 -22.54
N GLY A 30 -52.80 3.00 -22.33
CA GLY A 30 -53.34 2.23 -21.19
C GLY A 30 -53.42 0.71 -21.45
N SER A 31 -53.62 -0.09 -20.39
CA SER A 31 -53.97 -1.55 -20.39
C SER A 31 -52.95 -2.55 -20.99
N ALA A 32 -52.94 -3.84 -20.64
CA ALA A 32 -53.24 -4.56 -19.39
C ALA A 32 -52.80 -6.03 -19.56
N THR A 33 -52.39 -6.72 -18.49
CA THR A 33 -52.80 -8.12 -18.20
C THR A 33 -52.39 -8.52 -16.78
N SER A 34 -53.26 -9.29 -16.13
CA SER A 34 -53.13 -9.84 -14.77
C SER A 34 -52.40 -11.19 -14.75
N ASN A 35 -52.04 -11.67 -13.57
CA ASN A 35 -52.72 -12.83 -12.98
C ASN A 35 -52.40 -13.03 -11.49
N ASP A 36 -53.35 -13.62 -10.79
CA ASP A 36 -53.48 -13.67 -9.33
C ASP A 36 -52.80 -14.87 -8.67
N ALA A 37 -52.63 -14.79 -7.35
CA ALA A 37 -52.76 -15.94 -6.46
C ALA A 37 -53.28 -15.49 -5.07
N HIS A 38 -54.30 -16.20 -4.58
CA HIS A 38 -55.16 -15.78 -3.47
C HIS A 38 -54.58 -15.96 -2.05
N LEU A 39 -55.13 -15.17 -1.12
CA LEU A 39 -55.26 -15.48 0.31
C LEU A 39 -56.76 -15.51 0.66
N GLU A 40 -57.22 -16.54 1.38
CA GLU A 40 -58.50 -16.52 2.10
C GLU A 40 -58.32 -16.95 3.56
N ALA A 41 -59.14 -16.36 4.45
CA ALA A 41 -59.15 -16.61 5.89
C ALA A 41 -60.02 -17.82 6.27
N PRO A 42 -60.22 -18.13 7.57
CA PRO A 42 -61.54 -17.74 8.11
C PRO A 42 -61.68 -17.42 9.62
N LYS A 43 -62.68 -16.57 9.88
CA LYS A 43 -63.68 -16.59 10.97
C LYS A 43 -63.36 -16.04 12.38
N ARG A 44 -64.42 -15.40 12.91
CA ARG A 44 -64.59 -14.75 14.23
C ARG A 44 -65.18 -15.70 15.27
N ARG A 45 -65.06 -15.35 16.56
CA ARG A 45 -66.23 -15.40 17.48
C ARG A 45 -66.11 -14.38 18.62
N TRP A 46 -67.26 -13.83 19.02
CA TRP A 46 -67.47 -13.05 20.24
C TRP A 46 -67.94 -13.97 21.38
N ASP A 47 -67.75 -13.53 22.62
CA ASP A 47 -68.58 -13.93 23.77
C ASP A 47 -69.16 -12.71 24.50
N ASN A 48 -70.32 -12.89 25.11
CA ASN A 48 -71.16 -11.85 25.72
C ASN A 48 -71.19 -11.94 27.25
N GLY A 49 -71.33 -10.80 27.95
CA GLY A 49 -71.53 -10.78 29.40
C GLY A 49 -72.07 -9.46 29.98
N LYS A 50 -73.40 -9.36 30.09
CA LYS A 50 -74.25 -8.76 31.16
C LYS A 50 -73.60 -7.83 32.24
N SER A 51 -74.22 -6.77 32.78
CA SER A 51 -75.57 -6.18 32.59
C SER A 51 -75.75 -4.86 33.38
N ALA A 52 -76.60 -3.96 32.85
CA ALA A 52 -77.50 -3.01 33.53
C ALA A 52 -77.09 -2.25 34.82
N SER A 53 -77.11 -0.90 34.74
CA SER A 53 -78.13 -0.03 35.38
C SER A 53 -77.87 1.46 35.10
N ALA A 54 -78.89 2.32 35.29
CA ALA A 54 -78.91 3.76 34.98
C ALA A 54 -79.79 4.48 36.05
N PRO A 55 -80.21 5.77 35.94
CA PRO A 55 -79.75 6.95 35.16
C PRO A 55 -79.69 8.24 36.05
N ARG A 56 -79.78 9.45 35.43
CA ARG A 56 -80.06 10.81 36.02
C ARG A 56 -78.86 11.48 36.70
N LYS A 57 -78.67 12.82 36.74
CA LYS A 57 -79.43 14.04 36.30
C LYS A 57 -78.37 15.19 36.15
N GLU A 58 -78.55 16.38 35.55
CA GLU A 58 -79.68 17.06 34.88
C GLU A 58 -79.14 18.04 33.77
N SER A 59 -79.56 19.31 33.73
CA SER A 59 -79.17 20.44 32.83
C SER A 59 -79.45 21.78 33.59
N PRO A 60 -79.48 23.02 33.02
CA PRO A 60 -79.17 23.50 31.66
C PRO A 60 -78.43 24.88 31.53
N HIS A 61 -78.17 25.26 30.28
CA HIS A 61 -78.15 26.63 29.69
C HIS A 61 -77.41 27.83 30.34
N ALA A 62 -76.51 28.44 29.54
CA ALA A 62 -76.59 29.87 29.23
C ALA A 62 -76.04 30.18 27.83
N LEU A 63 -76.86 30.77 26.95
CA LEU A 63 -76.46 31.27 25.63
C LEU A 63 -75.98 32.73 25.73
N LYS A 64 -74.83 33.05 25.13
CA LYS A 64 -74.54 34.41 24.63
C LYS A 64 -73.63 34.35 23.40
N LYS A 65 -74.21 34.60 22.22
CA LYS A 65 -73.45 34.95 21.01
C LYS A 65 -72.76 36.29 21.23
N LEU A 66 -71.50 36.45 20.83
CA LEU A 66 -70.99 37.66 20.16
C LEU A 66 -69.57 37.50 19.64
N SER A 67 -69.30 38.22 18.53
CA SER A 67 -67.99 38.72 18.07
C SER A 67 -66.95 37.76 17.47
N LYS A 68 -66.71 37.93 16.16
CA LYS A 68 -65.46 37.52 15.49
C LYS A 68 -64.31 38.43 15.93
N LYS A 69 -63.27 37.87 16.56
CA LYS A 69 -61.81 38.10 16.32
C LYS A 69 -60.97 37.86 17.58
N LYS A 70 -60.21 36.76 17.60
CA LYS A 70 -58.78 36.66 18.00
C LYS A 70 -58.38 35.18 18.16
N SER A 71 -57.98 34.55 17.06
CA SER A 71 -57.18 33.32 17.08
C SER A 71 -56.32 33.29 15.82
N SER A 72 -55.16 33.94 15.88
CA SER A 72 -54.17 33.96 14.78
C SER A 72 -52.72 34.16 15.24
N SER A 73 -52.46 34.30 16.55
CA SER A 73 -51.11 34.42 17.11
C SER A 73 -50.41 33.06 17.28
N ALA A 74 -51.13 32.01 17.69
CA ALA A 74 -50.53 30.69 17.93
C ALA A 74 -50.08 29.98 16.64
N PHE A 75 -50.86 30.07 15.55
CA PHE A 75 -50.60 29.33 14.31
C PHE A 75 -49.35 29.82 13.55
N ARG A 76 -49.02 31.11 13.68
CA ARG A 76 -47.83 31.71 13.03
C ARG A 76 -46.52 31.23 13.64
N ALA A 77 -46.47 31.07 14.97
CA ALA A 77 -45.30 30.52 15.65
C ALA A 77 -45.06 29.05 15.26
N SER A 78 -46.11 28.24 15.13
CA SER A 78 -46.01 26.84 14.69
C SER A 78 -45.48 26.72 13.25
N ILE A 79 -45.99 27.53 12.31
CA ILE A 79 -45.46 27.53 10.93
C ILE A 79 -44.01 28.00 10.91
N ALA A 80 -43.67 29.06 11.65
CA ALA A 80 -42.29 29.53 11.74
C ALA A 80 -41.35 28.45 12.33
N ALA A 81 -41.77 27.73 13.37
CA ALA A 81 -41.02 26.63 13.96
C ALA A 81 -40.83 25.45 12.98
N VAL A 82 -41.85 25.10 12.18
CA VAL A 82 -41.72 24.08 11.12
C VAL A 82 -40.79 24.55 10.01
N CYS A 83 -40.89 25.81 9.57
CA CYS A 83 -39.96 26.38 8.58
C CYS A 83 -38.52 26.42 9.10
N VAL A 84 -38.30 26.81 10.36
CA VAL A 84 -36.98 26.77 11.01
C VAL A 84 -36.49 25.33 11.10
N GLY A 85 -37.33 24.37 11.48
CA GLY A 85 -36.98 22.94 11.50
C GLY A 85 -36.55 22.42 10.13
N ILE A 86 -37.31 22.71 9.08
CA ILE A 86 -36.98 22.33 7.70
C ILE A 86 -35.68 23.00 7.23
N LEU A 87 -35.48 24.28 7.54
CA LEU A 87 -34.25 25.01 7.22
C LEU A 87 -33.04 24.46 7.98
N SER A 88 -33.19 24.11 9.27
CA SER A 88 -32.13 23.49 10.07
C SER A 88 -31.76 22.10 9.56
N VAL A 89 -32.75 21.29 9.17
CA VAL A 89 -32.52 19.98 8.55
C VAL A 89 -31.85 20.13 7.18
N GLY A 90 -32.31 21.06 6.35
CA GLY A 90 -31.69 21.37 5.05
C GLY A 90 -30.25 21.89 5.19
N ALA A 91 -29.99 22.76 6.16
CA ALA A 91 -28.65 23.26 6.47
C ALA A 91 -27.73 22.14 7.01
N TYR A 92 -28.26 21.22 7.82
CA TYR A 92 -27.53 20.04 8.29
C TYR A 92 -27.15 19.11 7.12
N TYR A 93 -28.08 18.78 6.22
CA TYR A 93 -27.77 17.96 5.05
C TYR A 93 -26.80 18.66 4.08
N LEU A 94 -26.91 19.97 3.90
CA LEU A 94 -25.96 20.75 3.11
C LEU A 94 -24.57 20.74 3.76
N PHE A 95 -24.47 20.94 5.07
CA PHE A 95 -23.22 20.85 5.82
C PHE A 95 -22.59 19.45 5.73
N ALA A 96 -23.39 18.40 5.94
CA ALA A 96 -22.96 17.01 5.80
C ALA A 96 -22.40 16.72 4.40
N HIS A 97 -23.12 17.12 3.35
CA HIS A 97 -22.67 16.97 1.97
C HIS A 97 -21.38 17.76 1.70
N LEU A 98 -21.26 19.01 2.14
CA LEU A 98 -20.03 19.80 1.98
C LEU A 98 -18.84 19.18 2.74
N GLU A 99 -19.05 18.61 3.92
CA GLU A 99 -18.02 17.92 4.70
C GLU A 99 -17.58 16.58 4.08
N GLU A 100 -18.50 15.88 3.41
CA GLU A 100 -18.21 14.69 2.61
C GLU A 100 -17.45 15.04 1.33
N GLN A 101 -17.89 16.07 0.61
CA GLN A 101 -17.20 16.54 -0.61
C GLN A 101 -15.76 16.96 -0.33
N LYS A 102 -15.43 17.53 0.84
CA LYS A 102 -14.03 17.78 1.26
C LYS A 102 -13.20 16.51 1.41
N ILE A 103 -13.79 15.40 1.83
CA ILE A 103 -13.11 14.09 1.92
C ILE A 103 -12.89 13.50 0.52
N LEU A 104 -13.86 13.70 -0.37
CA LEU A 104 -13.90 13.19 -1.75
C LEU A 104 -13.26 14.12 -2.80
N SER A 105 -12.73 15.27 -2.41
CA SER A 105 -12.03 16.19 -3.31
C SER A 105 -10.52 16.12 -3.10
N PRO A 106 -9.71 16.20 -4.18
CA PRO A 106 -8.26 16.41 -4.08
C PRO A 106 -7.92 17.69 -3.30
N PHE A 107 -6.69 17.75 -2.79
CA PHE A 107 -6.13 18.97 -2.22
C PHE A 107 -6.13 20.11 -3.23
N ALA A 108 -6.70 21.25 -2.85
CA ALA A 108 -7.00 22.39 -3.73
C ALA A 108 -5.78 23.26 -4.10
N GLY A 109 -4.64 23.09 -3.41
CA GLY A 109 -3.38 23.71 -3.80
C GLY A 109 -2.81 23.10 -5.09
N PRO A 110 -1.75 23.70 -5.68
CA PRO A 110 -1.16 23.21 -6.91
C PRO A 110 -0.82 21.71 -6.82
N LEU A 111 -0.94 21.02 -7.96
CA LEU A 111 -0.35 19.69 -8.11
C LEU A 111 1.17 19.83 -8.11
N ILE A 112 1.86 18.92 -7.43
CA ILE A 112 3.31 18.80 -7.60
C ILE A 112 3.53 18.26 -9.03
N PRO A 113 4.27 18.98 -9.89
CA PRO A 113 4.50 18.53 -11.26
C PRO A 113 5.50 17.37 -11.26
N TYR A 114 5.16 16.29 -11.95
CA TYR A 114 6.12 15.24 -12.31
C TYR A 114 7.22 15.82 -13.20
N ASP A 115 8.46 15.34 -13.04
CA ASP A 115 9.59 15.84 -13.79
C ASP A 115 9.49 15.36 -15.25
N ARG A 116 9.50 16.30 -16.20
CA ARG A 116 9.34 16.01 -17.63
C ARG A 116 10.44 15.10 -18.18
N SER A 117 11.64 15.12 -17.59
CA SER A 117 12.74 14.22 -17.96
C SER A 117 12.48 12.77 -17.55
N TYR A 118 11.54 12.53 -16.63
CA TYR A 118 11.12 11.20 -16.19
C TYR A 118 9.91 10.66 -16.94
N LYS A 119 9.22 11.51 -17.71
CA LYS A 119 8.00 11.14 -18.46
C LYS A 119 8.21 9.90 -19.33
N ASN A 120 9.30 9.84 -20.10
CA ASN A 120 9.63 8.67 -20.92
C ASN A 120 10.48 7.66 -20.13
N SER A 121 11.44 8.14 -19.31
CA SER A 121 12.35 7.25 -18.56
C SER A 121 11.64 6.32 -17.60
N LEU A 122 10.48 6.71 -17.08
CA LEU A 122 9.63 5.88 -16.22
C LEU A 122 8.31 5.45 -16.87
N LEU A 123 8.03 5.77 -18.15
CA LEU A 123 6.73 5.44 -18.79
C LEU A 123 6.41 3.94 -18.68
N TRP A 124 7.38 3.10 -18.99
CA TRP A 124 7.28 1.64 -19.00
C TRP A 124 8.22 1.02 -17.98
N GLY A 125 7.74 -0.02 -17.31
CA GLY A 125 8.53 -0.83 -16.40
C GLY A 125 7.75 -2.03 -15.88
N THR A 126 8.39 -2.77 -14.98
CA THR A 126 7.93 -4.00 -14.34
C THR A 126 6.85 -3.75 -13.27
N TYR A 127 6.03 -2.71 -13.46
CA TYR A 127 5.20 -2.08 -12.43
C TYR A 127 3.93 -2.83 -12.03
N ARG A 128 3.87 -4.14 -12.31
CA ARG A 128 2.87 -5.08 -11.79
C ARG A 128 3.52 -5.98 -10.75
N SER A 129 4.06 -5.35 -9.71
CA SER A 129 4.99 -5.98 -8.75
C SER A 129 4.44 -7.21 -8.04
N GLY A 130 3.12 -7.31 -7.90
CA GLY A 130 2.41 -8.49 -7.37
C GLY A 130 2.30 -9.69 -8.32
N LEU A 131 2.87 -9.64 -9.52
CA LEU A 131 3.07 -10.78 -10.42
C LEU A 131 4.50 -11.30 -10.31
N TYR A 132 4.73 -12.57 -10.61
CA TYR A 132 6.09 -13.07 -10.79
C TYR A 132 6.83 -12.31 -11.90
N PHE A 133 6.18 -12.07 -13.04
CA PHE A 133 6.66 -11.15 -14.05
C PHE A 133 5.49 -10.49 -14.79
N GLY A 134 5.53 -9.18 -14.93
CA GLY A 134 4.52 -8.37 -15.58
C GLY A 134 5.04 -6.96 -15.85
N VAL A 135 4.54 -6.35 -16.92
CA VAL A 135 4.98 -5.03 -17.42
C VAL A 135 3.75 -4.19 -17.68
N ARG A 136 3.79 -2.89 -17.36
CA ARG A 136 2.71 -1.94 -17.66
C ARG A 136 3.24 -0.53 -17.87
N SER A 137 2.42 0.35 -18.42
CA SER A 137 2.73 1.78 -18.49
C SER A 137 2.19 2.54 -17.28
N ARG A 138 2.83 3.67 -16.93
CA ARG A 138 2.35 4.67 -15.95
C ARG A 138 1.23 5.54 -16.54
N THR A 139 0.19 4.92 -17.10
CA THR A 139 -0.94 5.59 -17.76
C THR A 139 -2.30 5.03 -17.31
N PRO A 140 -3.39 5.83 -17.32
CA PRO A 140 -4.75 5.35 -17.03
C PRO A 140 -5.20 4.22 -17.96
N ASP A 141 -4.98 4.42 -19.25
CA ASP A 141 -5.28 3.54 -20.38
C ASP A 141 -4.12 2.56 -20.64
N SER A 142 -3.57 1.97 -19.58
CA SER A 142 -2.40 1.10 -19.70
C SER A 142 -2.68 -0.15 -20.54
N LEU A 143 -1.70 -0.51 -21.36
CA LEU A 143 -1.51 -1.88 -21.81
C LEU A 143 -0.73 -2.63 -20.73
N GLU A 144 -1.21 -3.80 -20.34
CA GLU A 144 -0.65 -4.62 -19.28
C GLU A 144 -0.25 -5.99 -19.81
N MET A 145 0.97 -6.41 -19.51
CA MET A 145 1.49 -7.75 -19.79
C MET A 145 1.53 -8.57 -18.49
N GLY A 146 1.31 -9.88 -18.58
CA GLY A 146 1.57 -10.82 -17.48
C GLY A 146 2.02 -12.19 -17.97
N LEU A 147 2.94 -12.81 -17.22
CA LEU A 147 3.42 -14.17 -17.43
C LEU A 147 2.68 -15.15 -16.49
N MET A 148 2.28 -16.30 -17.03
CA MET A 148 1.92 -17.48 -16.26
C MET A 148 2.67 -18.71 -16.79
N TRP A 149 2.90 -19.71 -15.94
CA TRP A 149 3.44 -21.01 -16.38
C TRP A 149 2.93 -22.16 -15.52
N PHE A 150 3.06 -23.37 -16.04
CA PHE A 150 2.70 -24.62 -15.37
C PHE A 150 3.43 -25.81 -16.02
N PRO A 151 3.70 -26.89 -15.29
CA PRO A 151 4.08 -28.16 -15.91
C PRO A 151 2.85 -28.85 -16.52
N TYR A 152 3.02 -29.52 -17.66
CA TYR A 152 1.97 -30.37 -18.23
C TYR A 152 1.76 -31.70 -17.46
N SER A 153 2.70 -32.07 -16.57
CA SER A 153 2.63 -33.27 -15.75
C SER A 153 1.54 -33.21 -14.66
N GLY A 154 0.83 -34.32 -14.43
CA GLY A 154 0.01 -34.52 -13.22
C GLY A 154 -1.48 -34.19 -13.34
N GLY A 155 -2.00 -33.92 -14.54
CA GLY A 155 -3.45 -33.86 -14.83
C GLY A 155 -4.22 -32.65 -14.28
N LYS A 156 -3.63 -31.86 -13.38
CA LYS A 156 -4.17 -30.57 -12.92
C LYS A 156 -3.21 -29.44 -13.27
N LEU A 157 -3.71 -28.42 -13.95
CA LEU A 157 -2.95 -27.24 -14.34
C LEU A 157 -2.56 -26.39 -13.12
N ASN A 158 -1.33 -26.56 -12.65
CA ASN A 158 -0.79 -25.88 -11.48
C ASN A 158 -0.21 -24.50 -11.83
N ILE A 159 -1.08 -23.57 -12.24
CA ILE A 159 -0.70 -22.30 -12.87
C ILE A 159 -0.15 -21.29 -11.86
N ARG A 160 1.16 -21.00 -12.00
CA ARG A 160 1.89 -19.90 -11.35
C ARG A 160 1.61 -18.59 -12.08
N HIS A 161 1.40 -17.49 -11.36
CA HIS A 161 1.07 -16.17 -11.97
C HIS A 161 1.29 -15.01 -10.99
N LEU A 162 0.42 -14.92 -9.97
CA LEU A 162 0.59 -14.05 -8.81
C LEU A 162 1.77 -14.56 -7.99
N CYS A 163 2.53 -13.66 -7.38
CA CYS A 163 3.48 -14.08 -6.34
C CYS A 163 2.70 -14.69 -5.15
N ASP A 164 2.87 -15.98 -4.86
CA ASP A 164 2.21 -16.64 -3.73
C ASP A 164 3.25 -17.39 -2.87
N GLN A 165 3.21 -17.20 -1.55
CA GLN A 165 4.07 -17.91 -0.61
C GLN A 165 3.78 -19.43 -0.59
N ASN A 166 2.55 -19.82 -0.95
CA ASN A 166 2.12 -21.22 -1.05
C ASN A 166 2.74 -21.97 -2.24
N ASP A 167 3.23 -21.25 -3.26
CA ASP A 167 3.95 -21.85 -4.39
C ASP A 167 5.34 -22.36 -3.98
N ARG A 168 5.88 -21.89 -2.85
CA ARG A 168 7.18 -22.28 -2.26
C ARG A 168 8.40 -22.07 -3.16
N LEU A 169 8.30 -21.15 -4.12
CA LEU A 169 9.40 -20.83 -5.04
C LEU A 169 10.48 -19.98 -4.38
N ARG A 170 11.73 -20.20 -4.80
CA ARG A 170 12.80 -19.22 -4.61
C ARG A 170 12.85 -18.32 -5.85
N TYR A 171 12.56 -17.04 -5.68
CA TYR A 171 12.48 -16.10 -6.79
C TYR A 171 12.90 -14.70 -6.35
N GLY A 172 13.39 -13.90 -7.29
CA GLY A 172 13.65 -12.48 -7.05
C GLY A 172 14.50 -11.83 -8.13
N TRP A 173 14.46 -10.49 -8.14
CA TRP A 173 15.38 -9.67 -8.91
C TRP A 173 16.80 -9.81 -8.37
N LEU A 174 17.76 -10.13 -9.24
CA LEU A 174 19.19 -10.12 -8.89
C LEU A 174 19.83 -8.77 -9.24
N ASP A 175 19.29 -8.13 -10.28
CA ASP A 175 19.73 -6.83 -10.78
C ASP A 175 18.48 -6.04 -11.21
N HIS A 176 18.27 -4.81 -10.72
CA HIS A 176 17.18 -3.95 -11.18
C HIS A 176 17.49 -2.46 -10.95
N ASP A 177 17.52 -1.65 -12.02
CA ASP A 177 17.92 -0.24 -11.94
C ASP A 177 16.77 0.73 -11.63
N GLY A 178 15.52 0.30 -11.87
CA GLY A 178 14.29 1.08 -11.64
C GLY A 178 13.83 1.95 -12.82
N ARG A 179 14.55 1.91 -13.96
CA ARG A 179 14.31 2.77 -15.13
C ARG A 179 14.35 2.05 -16.47
N SER A 180 15.40 1.25 -16.68
CA SER A 180 15.80 0.76 -18.00
C SER A 180 16.08 -0.73 -18.04
N PHE A 181 16.27 -1.38 -16.88
CA PHE A 181 16.75 -2.73 -16.78
C PHE A 181 16.28 -3.47 -15.52
N GLY A 182 15.90 -4.73 -15.70
CA GLY A 182 15.79 -5.71 -14.62
C GLY A 182 16.11 -7.12 -15.11
N TYR A 183 16.74 -7.94 -14.24
CA TYR A 183 16.97 -9.37 -14.43
C TYR A 183 16.60 -10.12 -13.14
N GLN A 184 15.71 -11.10 -13.29
CA GLN A 184 15.16 -11.93 -12.21
C GLN A 184 15.32 -13.41 -12.54
N GLU A 185 15.57 -14.21 -11.51
CA GLU A 185 15.51 -15.66 -11.59
C GLU A 185 14.36 -16.18 -10.71
N ILE A 186 13.71 -17.25 -11.19
CA ILE A 186 12.62 -17.96 -10.55
C ILE A 186 12.99 -19.45 -10.62
N LEU A 187 13.24 -20.06 -9.46
CA LEU A 187 13.56 -21.48 -9.33
C LEU A 187 12.27 -22.22 -8.98
N ASP A 188 11.78 -23.01 -9.93
CA ASP A 188 10.65 -23.93 -9.79
C ASP A 188 11.17 -25.39 -9.85
N ASP A 189 10.44 -26.33 -9.28
CA ASP A 189 10.78 -27.77 -9.24
C ASP A 189 11.02 -28.31 -10.67
N PHE A 190 10.35 -27.72 -11.67
CA PHE A 190 10.31 -28.19 -13.06
C PHE A 190 11.29 -27.46 -13.99
N ALA A 191 11.59 -26.18 -13.74
CA ALA A 191 12.42 -25.35 -14.61
C ALA A 191 13.02 -24.15 -13.87
N ASN A 192 14.20 -23.71 -14.31
CA ASN A 192 14.78 -22.43 -13.90
C ASN A 192 14.35 -21.38 -14.92
N ILE A 193 13.49 -20.45 -14.52
CA ILE A 193 12.98 -19.39 -15.40
C ILE A 193 13.75 -18.11 -15.10
N SER A 194 14.40 -17.54 -16.12
CA SER A 194 14.94 -16.18 -16.04
C SER A 194 14.08 -15.21 -16.82
N THR A 195 13.73 -14.08 -16.22
CA THR A 195 12.96 -13.02 -16.86
C THR A 195 13.74 -11.71 -16.82
N SER A 196 13.86 -11.03 -17.96
CA SER A 196 14.47 -9.69 -18.00
C SER A 196 13.63 -8.68 -18.76
N PHE A 197 13.67 -7.43 -18.31
CA PHE A 197 13.11 -6.26 -18.98
C PHE A 197 14.25 -5.33 -19.35
N VAL A 198 14.28 -4.83 -20.60
CA VAL A 198 15.32 -3.93 -21.09
C VAL A 198 14.74 -2.87 -22.02
N LYS A 199 15.04 -1.59 -21.78
CA LYS A 199 14.86 -0.51 -22.76
C LYS A 199 16.01 -0.54 -23.77
N ARG A 200 15.68 -0.61 -25.06
CA ARG A 200 16.62 -1.04 -26.11
C ARG A 200 17.68 -0.01 -26.46
N PHE A 201 17.30 1.27 -26.60
CA PHE A 201 18.19 2.32 -27.11
C PHE A 201 18.67 3.28 -26.01
N SER A 202 17.76 3.80 -25.19
CA SER A 202 18.11 4.62 -24.02
C SER A 202 16.98 4.56 -22.99
N GLU A 203 17.18 5.13 -21.80
CA GLU A 203 16.08 5.28 -20.84
C GLU A 203 14.91 6.08 -21.42
N GLN A 204 15.22 7.07 -22.28
CA GLN A 204 14.27 8.03 -22.84
C GLN A 204 13.46 7.49 -24.03
N THR A 205 13.72 6.27 -24.50
CA THR A 205 12.89 5.63 -25.52
C THR A 205 11.80 4.77 -24.88
N ASN A 206 10.66 4.68 -25.58
CA ASN A 206 9.46 4.00 -25.09
C ASN A 206 9.36 2.54 -25.56
N ASP A 207 10.32 2.08 -26.36
CA ASP A 207 10.46 0.70 -26.80
C ASP A 207 11.23 -0.15 -25.78
N TRP A 208 10.80 -1.40 -25.63
CA TRP A 208 11.36 -2.31 -24.64
C TRP A 208 11.30 -3.75 -25.15
N VAL A 209 12.17 -4.59 -24.58
CA VAL A 209 12.14 -6.03 -24.79
C VAL A 209 12.00 -6.72 -23.43
N ALA A 210 11.01 -7.61 -23.34
CA ALA A 210 10.90 -8.56 -22.25
C ALA A 210 11.35 -9.94 -22.76
N ARG A 211 12.39 -10.52 -22.13
CA ARG A 211 12.90 -11.86 -22.44
C ARG A 211 12.49 -12.82 -21.33
N ILE A 212 11.92 -13.95 -21.72
CA ILE A 212 11.59 -15.08 -20.84
C ILE A 212 12.39 -16.28 -21.36
N SER A 213 13.27 -16.83 -20.53
CA SER A 213 14.06 -18.02 -20.88
C SER A 213 13.80 -19.13 -19.86
N LEU A 214 13.47 -20.32 -20.36
CA LEU A 214 13.33 -21.54 -19.57
C LEU A 214 14.62 -22.33 -19.73
N GLN A 215 15.40 -22.40 -18.65
CA GLN A 215 16.58 -23.23 -18.57
C GLN A 215 16.32 -24.50 -17.76
N GLN A 216 17.05 -25.55 -18.08
CA GLN A 216 16.95 -26.80 -17.35
C GLN A 216 17.42 -26.61 -15.91
N ASN A 217 16.67 -27.14 -14.93
CA ASN A 217 17.12 -27.14 -13.55
C ASN A 217 18.24 -28.18 -13.36
N MET A 218 19.48 -27.73 -13.49
CA MET A 218 20.70 -28.55 -13.33
C MET A 218 21.22 -28.57 -11.88
N GLN A 219 20.58 -27.88 -10.93
CA GLN A 219 21.13 -27.67 -9.59
C GLN A 219 20.50 -28.57 -8.52
N HIS A 220 21.23 -29.61 -8.13
CA HIS A 220 21.00 -30.40 -6.92
C HIS A 220 21.16 -29.64 -5.60
N ARG A 221 21.54 -28.34 -5.62
CA ARG A 221 21.81 -27.57 -4.40
C ARG A 221 20.57 -27.45 -3.52
N TRP A 222 19.50 -26.83 -4.03
CA TRP A 222 18.31 -26.48 -3.21
C TRP A 222 17.04 -27.28 -3.57
N SER A 223 17.10 -28.22 -4.52
CA SER A 223 16.04 -29.21 -4.76
C SER A 223 16.49 -30.60 -4.28
N SER A 224 15.64 -31.26 -3.49
CA SER A 224 15.83 -32.66 -3.07
C SER A 224 15.32 -33.67 -4.09
N LYS A 225 14.72 -33.23 -5.22
CA LYS A 225 14.22 -34.09 -6.29
C LYS A 225 15.15 -34.01 -7.52
N PRO A 226 15.42 -35.13 -8.21
CA PRO A 226 16.00 -35.08 -9.55
C PRO A 226 15.09 -34.28 -10.48
N ALA A 227 15.67 -33.47 -11.36
CA ALA A 227 14.92 -32.78 -12.40
C ALA A 227 14.27 -33.81 -13.35
N ASP A 228 12.98 -33.66 -13.66
CA ASP A 228 12.35 -34.46 -14.71
C ASP A 228 12.68 -33.88 -16.09
N PHE A 229 13.64 -34.53 -16.75
CA PHE A 229 14.11 -34.20 -18.10
C PHE A 229 13.02 -34.24 -19.19
N ARG A 230 11.82 -34.76 -18.88
CA ARG A 230 10.76 -35.05 -19.87
C ARG A 230 9.50 -34.19 -19.71
N SER A 231 9.40 -33.36 -18.67
CA SER A 231 8.21 -32.55 -18.44
C SER A 231 8.18 -31.31 -19.35
N LYS A 232 7.29 -31.33 -20.35
CA LYS A 232 6.94 -30.17 -21.17
C LYS A 232 6.27 -29.10 -20.29
N MET A 233 6.58 -27.83 -20.52
CA MET A 233 6.06 -26.68 -19.78
C MET A 233 5.06 -25.92 -20.63
N GLY A 234 3.93 -25.52 -20.03
CA GLY A 234 3.00 -24.56 -20.61
C GLY A 234 3.33 -23.15 -20.13
N ILE A 235 3.38 -22.20 -21.05
CA ILE A 235 3.55 -20.78 -20.81
C ILE A 235 2.31 -20.06 -21.33
N PHE A 236 1.72 -19.19 -20.52
CA PHE A 236 0.78 -18.17 -20.99
C PHE A 236 1.42 -16.79 -20.88
N VAL A 237 1.41 -16.02 -21.98
CA VAL A 237 1.71 -14.58 -21.94
C VAL A 237 0.46 -13.84 -22.38
N TYR A 238 -0.11 -13.03 -21.49
CA TYR A 238 -1.30 -12.26 -21.80
C TYR A 238 -1.03 -10.75 -21.90
N PHE A 239 -1.87 -10.09 -22.68
CA PHE A 239 -1.94 -8.65 -22.85
C PHE A 239 -3.37 -8.17 -22.61
N LYS A 240 -3.53 -7.17 -21.75
CA LYS A 240 -4.83 -6.59 -21.35
C LYS A 240 -4.82 -5.08 -21.50
N LEU A 241 -5.89 -4.48 -22.02
CA LEU A 241 -6.13 -3.04 -21.95
C LEU A 241 -7.02 -2.69 -20.76
N GLU A 242 -6.63 -1.68 -19.97
CA GLU A 242 -7.38 -1.18 -18.80
C GLU A 242 -8.63 -0.39 -19.18
N ASP A 243 -8.48 0.88 -19.58
CA ASP A 243 -9.56 1.79 -19.98
C ASP A 243 -9.65 1.89 -21.53
N ALA A 244 -9.30 3.03 -22.13
CA ALA A 244 -9.57 3.32 -23.55
C ALA A 244 -8.46 2.83 -24.49
N GLY A 245 -8.82 2.10 -25.54
CA GLY A 245 -7.88 1.69 -26.59
C GLY A 245 -8.42 0.55 -27.45
N LYS A 246 -7.56 -0.01 -28.30
CA LYS A 246 -7.81 -1.24 -29.07
C LYS A 246 -6.52 -2.06 -29.17
N ILE A 247 -6.64 -3.38 -29.12
CA ILE A 247 -5.60 -4.33 -29.54
C ILE A 247 -6.19 -5.32 -30.54
N SER A 248 -5.36 -5.82 -31.45
CA SER A 248 -5.73 -6.82 -32.46
C SER A 248 -4.59 -7.83 -32.65
N PRO A 249 -4.89 -9.13 -32.78
CA PRO A 249 -3.87 -10.15 -33.00
C PRO A 249 -3.31 -10.06 -34.42
N MET A 250 -1.98 -10.10 -34.55
CA MET A 250 -1.30 -10.28 -35.83
C MET A 250 -1.05 -11.78 -36.04
N VAL A 251 -1.74 -12.37 -37.01
CA VAL A 251 -1.72 -13.83 -37.27
C VAL A 251 -1.03 -14.13 -38.60
N SER A 252 -0.21 -15.18 -38.64
CA SER A 252 0.42 -15.70 -39.86
C SER A 252 0.48 -17.23 -39.78
N SER A 253 -0.01 -17.93 -40.81
CA SER A 253 -0.12 -19.39 -40.82
C SER A 253 -0.78 -19.98 -39.55
N ASP A 254 -1.91 -19.38 -39.14
CA ASP A 254 -2.67 -19.67 -37.91
C ASP A 254 -1.92 -19.45 -36.57
N GLU A 255 -0.67 -18.97 -36.59
CA GLU A 255 0.08 -18.60 -35.40
C GLU A 255 0.02 -17.11 -35.08
N LEU A 256 -0.01 -16.78 -33.78
CA LEU A 256 0.12 -15.40 -33.30
C LEU A 256 1.59 -14.95 -33.36
N VAL A 257 1.91 -14.09 -34.33
CA VAL A 257 3.26 -13.52 -34.52
C VAL A 257 3.44 -12.17 -33.81
N GLY A 258 2.36 -11.53 -33.40
CA GLY A 258 2.39 -10.25 -32.70
C GLY A 258 1.01 -9.72 -32.31
N ILE A 259 1.00 -8.48 -31.81
CA ILE A 259 -0.21 -7.71 -31.51
C ILE A 259 0.01 -6.30 -32.04
N GLU A 260 -0.98 -5.71 -32.70
CA GLU A 260 -1.01 -4.27 -32.96
C GLU A 260 -2.06 -3.61 -32.10
N GLY A 261 -1.88 -2.33 -31.77
CA GLY A 261 -2.84 -1.62 -30.95
C GLY A 261 -2.65 -0.12 -30.91
N SER A 262 -3.59 0.54 -30.24
CA SER A 262 -3.56 1.98 -30.00
C SER A 262 -4.25 2.36 -28.69
N THR A 263 -3.67 3.30 -27.96
CA THR A 263 -4.33 3.97 -26.82
C THR A 263 -4.13 5.49 -26.89
N PRO A 264 -4.99 6.31 -26.25
CA PRO A 264 -4.82 7.76 -26.18
C PRO A 264 -3.45 8.22 -25.65
N SER A 265 -2.88 7.55 -24.65
CA SER A 265 -1.60 7.94 -24.04
C SER A 265 -0.38 7.35 -24.73
N LEU A 266 -0.48 6.15 -25.32
CA LEU A 266 0.65 5.44 -25.94
C LEU A 266 0.77 5.71 -27.45
N GLY A 267 -0.29 6.19 -28.09
CA GLY A 267 -0.40 6.25 -29.54
C GLY A 267 -0.53 4.86 -30.15
N ASN A 268 -0.12 4.69 -31.40
CA ASN A 268 -0.11 3.41 -32.09
C ASN A 268 1.16 2.62 -31.74
N PHE A 269 1.06 1.30 -31.59
CA PHE A 269 2.19 0.43 -31.26
C PHE A 269 2.05 -0.97 -31.86
N LYS A 270 3.16 -1.71 -31.89
CA LYS A 270 3.21 -3.15 -32.18
C LYS A 270 3.99 -3.90 -31.12
N ILE A 271 3.63 -5.16 -30.94
CA ILE A 271 4.35 -6.16 -30.16
C ILE A 271 4.71 -7.31 -31.09
N HIS A 272 5.95 -7.75 -31.05
CA HIS A 272 6.45 -8.89 -31.83
C HIS A 272 6.93 -9.99 -30.89
N PHE A 273 6.59 -11.24 -31.22
CA PHE A 273 7.07 -12.43 -30.53
C PHE A 273 8.19 -13.08 -31.34
N LYS A 274 9.38 -13.23 -30.74
CA LYS A 274 10.49 -14.00 -31.34
C LYS A 274 10.80 -15.19 -30.45
N ARG A 275 10.82 -16.37 -31.04
CA ARG A 275 11.01 -17.64 -30.33
C ARG A 275 12.33 -18.26 -30.74
N HIS A 276 13.06 -18.79 -29.77
CA HIS A 276 14.36 -19.42 -29.95
C HIS A 276 14.40 -20.71 -29.11
N SER A 277 14.65 -21.85 -29.77
CA SER A 277 14.74 -23.17 -29.14
C SER A 277 16.01 -23.88 -29.60
N GLU A 278 16.75 -24.47 -28.66
CA GLU A 278 18.01 -25.19 -28.94
C GLU A 278 17.85 -26.72 -28.92
N THR A 279 16.61 -27.25 -28.99
CA THR A 279 16.32 -28.67 -28.73
C THR A 279 16.02 -29.51 -29.98
N ASP A 280 16.90 -30.48 -30.27
CA ASP A 280 16.65 -31.63 -31.17
C ASP A 280 15.50 -32.56 -30.70
N VAL A 281 15.00 -32.34 -29.49
CA VAL A 281 14.00 -33.15 -28.78
C VAL A 281 12.63 -33.15 -29.48
N SER A 282 12.37 -32.16 -30.34
CA SER A 282 11.18 -32.06 -31.20
C SER A 282 10.95 -33.30 -32.08
N SER A 283 12.01 -33.99 -32.48
CA SER A 283 11.97 -35.22 -33.27
C SER A 283 11.49 -36.46 -32.51
N LEU A 284 11.49 -36.43 -31.17
CA LEU A 284 11.20 -37.59 -30.31
C LEU A 284 9.92 -37.46 -29.48
N PHE A 285 9.48 -36.25 -29.13
CA PHE A 285 8.37 -36.04 -28.18
C PHE A 285 7.28 -35.06 -28.68
N GLY A 286 7.30 -34.72 -29.97
CA GLY A 286 6.49 -33.64 -30.54
C GLY A 286 7.09 -32.27 -30.24
N GLY A 287 6.96 -31.35 -31.21
CA GLY A 287 7.59 -30.05 -31.15
C GLY A 287 6.99 -29.07 -30.13
N GLU A 288 7.45 -27.82 -30.24
CA GLU A 288 6.75 -26.67 -29.68
C GLU A 288 5.29 -26.68 -30.15
N THR A 289 4.36 -26.45 -29.23
CA THR A 289 2.96 -26.16 -29.56
C THR A 289 2.70 -24.68 -29.31
N SER A 290 1.97 -24.04 -30.22
CA SER A 290 1.54 -22.65 -30.07
C SER A 290 0.03 -22.57 -30.29
N SER A 291 -0.64 -21.79 -29.46
CA SER A 291 -2.03 -21.38 -29.69
C SER A 291 -2.28 -20.00 -29.09
N PHE A 292 -3.43 -19.39 -29.39
CA PHE A 292 -3.77 -18.09 -28.81
C PHE A 292 -5.28 -17.94 -28.62
N VAL A 293 -5.70 -17.01 -27.76
CA VAL A 293 -7.06 -16.47 -27.77
C VAL A 293 -7.04 -14.96 -27.85
N ALA A 294 -7.94 -14.36 -28.63
CA ALA A 294 -8.28 -12.95 -28.58
C ALA A 294 -9.75 -12.81 -28.18
N THR A 295 -10.02 -12.29 -26.98
CA THR A 295 -11.34 -12.27 -26.34
C THR A 295 -11.57 -10.98 -25.54
N THR A 296 -12.73 -10.89 -24.89
CA THR A 296 -13.08 -9.80 -23.98
C THR A 296 -12.98 -10.27 -22.52
N PHE A 297 -12.32 -9.47 -21.69
CA PHE A 297 -12.10 -9.72 -20.26
C PHE A 297 -12.60 -8.53 -19.43
N THR A 298 -13.33 -8.80 -18.35
CA THR A 298 -14.04 -7.77 -17.58
C THR A 298 -13.67 -7.72 -16.09
N LYS A 299 -13.37 -8.85 -15.43
CA LYS A 299 -13.16 -8.91 -13.98
C LYS A 299 -11.88 -9.67 -13.59
N TRP A 300 -11.06 -9.06 -12.75
CA TRP A 300 -9.79 -9.65 -12.30
C TRP A 300 -9.91 -10.98 -11.55
N THR A 301 -11.03 -11.24 -10.88
CA THR A 301 -11.31 -12.52 -10.19
C THR A 301 -11.48 -13.70 -11.15
N GLU A 302 -11.88 -13.44 -12.40
CA GLU A 302 -12.22 -14.45 -13.42
C GLU A 302 -11.06 -14.71 -14.40
N LEU A 303 -9.85 -14.15 -14.16
CA LEU A 303 -8.72 -14.21 -15.09
C LEU A 303 -8.32 -15.63 -15.51
N LYS A 304 -8.07 -16.52 -14.54
CA LYS A 304 -7.67 -17.91 -14.83
C LYS A 304 -8.81 -18.68 -15.51
N GLU A 305 -10.05 -18.43 -15.10
CA GLU A 305 -11.24 -19.06 -15.70
C GLU A 305 -11.45 -18.61 -17.15
N THR A 306 -11.26 -17.32 -17.45
CA THR A 306 -11.35 -16.76 -18.81
C THR A 306 -10.35 -17.43 -19.76
N ILE A 307 -9.11 -17.66 -19.30
CA ILE A 307 -8.09 -18.37 -20.10
C ILE A 307 -8.47 -19.84 -20.28
N LEU A 308 -8.83 -20.53 -19.21
CA LEU A 308 -9.08 -21.97 -19.23
C LEU A 308 -10.37 -22.38 -19.96
N SER A 309 -11.42 -21.55 -19.90
CA SER A 309 -12.65 -21.74 -20.66
C SER A 309 -12.51 -21.42 -22.15
N SER A 310 -11.47 -20.68 -22.53
CA SER A 310 -11.14 -20.33 -23.92
C SER A 310 -10.32 -21.41 -24.66
N GLY A 311 -10.14 -22.59 -24.08
CA GLY A 311 -9.34 -23.66 -24.68
C GLY A 311 -9.55 -25.03 -24.04
N ALA A 312 -8.77 -26.02 -24.47
CA ALA A 312 -8.81 -27.37 -23.93
C ALA A 312 -7.40 -28.00 -23.90
N MET A 313 -7.19 -28.94 -22.98
CA MET A 313 -6.00 -29.80 -22.99
C MET A 313 -5.99 -30.67 -24.25
N LEU A 314 -4.81 -30.80 -24.86
CA LEU A 314 -4.58 -31.79 -25.91
C LEU A 314 -4.47 -33.20 -25.32
N GLU A 315 -4.73 -34.21 -26.16
CA GLU A 315 -4.57 -35.62 -25.78
C GLU A 315 -3.18 -35.91 -25.21
N ASN A 316 -3.10 -36.86 -24.27
CA ASN A 316 -1.88 -37.21 -23.53
C ASN A 316 -1.23 -36.06 -22.75
N ASN A 317 -1.95 -34.93 -22.54
CA ASN A 317 -1.47 -33.73 -21.86
C ASN A 317 -0.24 -33.07 -22.52
N ILE A 318 -0.07 -33.15 -23.84
CA ILE A 318 1.14 -32.63 -24.53
C ILE A 318 1.08 -31.15 -24.93
N GLY A 319 0.02 -30.43 -24.57
CA GLY A 319 -0.22 -29.02 -24.90
C GLY A 319 -1.62 -28.56 -24.46
N PHE A 320 -1.89 -27.26 -24.59
CA PHE A 320 -3.21 -26.67 -24.33
C PHE A 320 -3.60 -25.82 -25.54
N LYS A 321 -4.74 -26.10 -26.18
CA LYS A 321 -5.16 -25.39 -27.39
C LYS A 321 -6.21 -24.34 -27.08
N LEU A 322 -5.85 -23.07 -27.25
CA LEU A 322 -6.75 -21.92 -27.19
C LEU A 322 -7.55 -21.73 -28.50
N GLY A 323 -8.71 -21.07 -28.38
CA GLY A 323 -9.75 -20.98 -29.41
C GLY A 323 -9.58 -19.94 -30.53
N GLY A 324 -8.45 -19.23 -30.62
CA GLY A 324 -8.20 -18.21 -31.65
C GLY A 324 -8.97 -16.91 -31.45
N ILE A 325 -9.50 -16.32 -32.52
CA ILE A 325 -10.22 -15.03 -32.45
C ILE A 325 -11.67 -15.29 -32.03
N VAL A 326 -11.99 -14.99 -30.77
CA VAL A 326 -13.33 -15.15 -30.17
C VAL A 326 -14.10 -13.82 -30.18
N SER A 327 -13.40 -12.69 -29.95
CA SER A 327 -13.98 -11.35 -29.98
C SER A 327 -13.45 -10.52 -31.15
N GLN A 328 -14.34 -9.79 -31.83
CA GLN A 328 -13.99 -8.83 -32.88
C GLN A 328 -13.45 -7.50 -32.32
N THR A 329 -13.63 -7.26 -31.02
CA THR A 329 -13.10 -6.10 -30.30
C THR A 329 -12.44 -6.57 -29.01
N PRO A 330 -11.33 -7.33 -29.09
CA PRO A 330 -10.70 -7.90 -27.92
C PRO A 330 -10.00 -6.80 -27.10
N ASN A 331 -10.17 -6.84 -25.79
CA ASN A 331 -9.31 -6.11 -24.84
C ASN A 331 -8.32 -7.04 -24.14
N PHE A 332 -8.35 -8.34 -24.46
CA PHE A 332 -7.53 -9.38 -23.86
C PHE A 332 -7.03 -10.37 -24.92
N ILE A 333 -5.71 -10.52 -25.03
CA ILE A 333 -5.06 -11.47 -25.95
C ILE A 333 -4.10 -12.33 -25.13
N VAL A 334 -4.13 -13.65 -25.34
CA VAL A 334 -3.25 -14.61 -24.65
C VAL A 334 -2.55 -15.47 -25.68
N LEU A 335 -1.22 -15.52 -25.59
CA LEU A 335 -0.37 -16.49 -26.28
C LEU A 335 -0.15 -17.69 -25.34
N GLU A 336 -0.44 -18.91 -25.82
CA GLU A 336 0.00 -20.15 -25.20
C GLU A 336 1.19 -20.72 -25.98
N LEU A 337 2.19 -21.20 -25.24
CA LEU A 337 3.30 -21.97 -25.78
C LEU A 337 3.54 -23.20 -24.90
N GLY A 338 3.55 -24.38 -25.52
CA GLY A 338 4.01 -25.62 -24.91
C GLY A 338 5.43 -25.91 -25.37
N VAL A 339 6.40 -25.83 -24.47
CA VAL A 339 7.84 -25.86 -24.77
C VAL A 339 8.62 -26.77 -23.82
N PHE A 340 9.81 -27.20 -24.24
CA PHE A 340 10.79 -27.86 -23.37
C PHE A 340 11.82 -26.84 -22.85
N PRO A 341 12.54 -27.12 -21.74
CA PRO A 341 13.68 -26.31 -21.31
C PRO A 341 14.75 -26.18 -22.41
N LYS A 342 15.55 -25.10 -22.34
CA LYS A 342 16.35 -24.51 -23.44
C LYS A 342 15.49 -23.79 -24.49
N PHE A 343 14.51 -23.05 -24.00
CA PHE A 343 13.62 -22.20 -24.80
C PHE A 343 13.74 -20.73 -24.35
N THR A 344 13.65 -19.80 -25.31
CA THR A 344 13.60 -18.35 -25.06
C THR A 344 12.53 -17.68 -25.92
N LEU A 345 11.70 -16.86 -25.28
CA LEU A 345 10.74 -15.96 -25.91
C LEU A 345 11.18 -14.51 -25.66
N ASP A 346 11.39 -13.76 -26.74
CA ASP A 346 11.58 -12.31 -26.72
C ASP A 346 10.29 -11.62 -27.17
N ILE A 347 9.77 -10.75 -26.30
CA ILE A 347 8.59 -9.91 -26.52
C ILE A 347 9.09 -8.49 -26.76
N VAL A 348 8.99 -8.00 -28.00
CA VAL A 348 9.50 -6.67 -28.40
C VAL A 348 8.33 -5.71 -28.57
N TYR A 349 8.25 -4.66 -27.76
CA TYR A 349 7.28 -3.57 -27.92
C TYR A 349 7.89 -2.40 -28.71
N GLU A 350 7.24 -1.99 -29.79
CA GLU A 350 7.65 -0.88 -30.65
C GLU A 350 6.53 0.18 -30.78
N PRO A 351 6.75 1.42 -30.33
CA PRO A 351 5.84 2.53 -30.62
C PRO A 351 5.99 2.99 -32.09
N LEU A 352 4.88 3.31 -32.74
CA LEU A 352 4.83 3.76 -34.14
C LEU A 352 4.71 5.30 -34.22
N LYS A 353 5.35 5.90 -35.24
CA LYS A 353 5.25 7.34 -35.47
C LYS A 353 3.85 7.74 -35.98
N PRO A 354 3.24 8.82 -35.44
CA PRO A 354 1.92 9.29 -35.90
C PRO A 354 1.87 9.66 -37.38
N GLU A 355 2.95 10.22 -37.93
CA GLU A 355 2.93 10.85 -39.26
C GLU A 355 3.30 9.90 -40.42
N SER A 356 3.93 8.75 -40.15
CA SER A 356 4.40 7.83 -41.19
C SER A 356 3.96 6.38 -41.01
N GLY A 357 3.43 6.00 -39.84
CA GLY A 357 3.12 4.59 -39.52
C GLY A 357 4.35 3.67 -39.44
N GLN A 358 5.55 4.19 -39.67
CA GLN A 358 6.80 3.43 -39.63
C GLN A 358 7.35 3.36 -38.19
N SER A 359 7.93 2.20 -37.85
CA SER A 359 8.69 2.00 -36.62
C SER A 359 9.97 2.85 -36.64
N ASN A 360 10.50 3.18 -35.45
CA ASN A 360 11.86 3.73 -35.27
C ASN A 360 12.98 2.71 -35.57
N SER A 361 12.62 1.49 -35.98
CA SER A 361 13.49 0.35 -36.27
C SER A 361 14.78 0.71 -37.04
N LEU A 362 15.90 0.71 -36.30
CA LEU A 362 17.25 0.41 -36.79
C LEU A 362 17.41 -1.09 -37.10
N GLY A 363 16.39 -1.71 -37.70
CA GLY A 363 16.27 -3.15 -37.92
C GLY A 363 15.88 -3.97 -36.68
N PRO A 364 15.66 -5.29 -36.86
CA PRO A 364 15.39 -6.22 -35.77
C PRO A 364 16.63 -6.45 -34.89
N ILE A 365 16.50 -6.41 -33.57
CA ILE A 365 17.54 -6.91 -32.66
C ILE A 365 17.64 -8.44 -32.75
N SER A 366 18.86 -8.98 -32.82
CA SER A 366 19.12 -10.42 -32.78
C SER A 366 19.14 -10.93 -31.34
N SER A 367 18.95 -12.25 -31.15
CA SER A 367 18.97 -12.85 -29.81
C SER A 367 20.32 -12.67 -29.10
N SER A 368 21.44 -12.79 -29.83
CA SER A 368 22.79 -12.60 -29.29
C SER A 368 23.06 -11.15 -28.88
N SER A 369 22.68 -10.16 -29.71
CA SER A 369 22.83 -8.74 -29.36
C SER A 369 21.99 -8.35 -28.14
N LEU A 370 20.83 -8.97 -27.93
CA LEU A 370 20.05 -8.77 -26.71
C LEU A 370 20.71 -9.42 -25.49
N THR A 371 21.32 -10.60 -25.64
CA THR A 371 22.13 -11.22 -24.57
C THR A 371 23.29 -10.31 -24.16
N GLU A 372 24.03 -9.75 -25.11
CA GLU A 372 25.12 -8.80 -24.85
C GLU A 372 24.63 -7.52 -24.14
N LEU A 373 23.49 -6.97 -24.57
CA LEU A 373 22.87 -5.81 -23.93
C LEU A 373 22.47 -6.10 -22.47
N ILE A 374 21.84 -7.25 -22.21
CA ILE A 374 21.49 -7.70 -20.84
C ILE A 374 22.77 -7.82 -19.99
N LEU A 375 23.80 -8.53 -20.48
CA LEU A 375 25.06 -8.68 -19.75
C LEU A 375 25.75 -7.33 -19.48
N ASN A 376 25.66 -6.39 -20.42
CA ASN A 376 26.19 -5.04 -20.23
C ASN A 376 25.44 -4.25 -19.17
N LYS A 377 24.11 -4.31 -19.17
CA LYS A 377 23.27 -3.68 -18.15
C LYS A 377 23.51 -4.26 -16.75
N ARG A 378 23.73 -5.57 -16.63
CA ARG A 378 24.15 -6.21 -15.37
C ARG A 378 25.48 -5.65 -14.85
N ARG A 379 26.49 -5.48 -15.72
CA ARG A 379 27.78 -4.87 -15.32
C ARG A 379 27.61 -3.43 -14.82
N GLN A 380 26.90 -2.59 -15.58
CA GLN A 380 26.63 -1.20 -15.22
C GLN A 380 25.89 -1.08 -13.87
N PHE A 381 24.91 -1.95 -13.62
CA PHE A 381 24.22 -2.02 -12.33
C PHE A 381 25.17 -2.39 -11.19
N ASN A 382 25.98 -3.44 -11.37
CA ASN A 382 26.95 -3.91 -10.37
C ASN A 382 28.03 -2.86 -10.04
N GLU A 383 28.48 -2.10 -11.02
CA GLU A 383 29.44 -1.00 -10.86
C GLU A 383 28.83 0.12 -10.02
N ARG A 384 27.67 0.67 -10.44
CA ARG A 384 26.94 1.71 -9.69
C ARG A 384 26.57 1.26 -8.27
N PHE A 385 26.18 0.00 -8.07
CA PHE A 385 25.85 -0.54 -6.74
C PHE A 385 27.06 -0.50 -5.79
N ARG A 386 28.26 -0.84 -6.28
CA ARG A 386 29.51 -0.75 -5.51
C ARG A 386 29.86 0.69 -5.14
N GLU A 387 29.66 1.64 -6.06
CA GLU A 387 29.96 3.06 -5.87
C GLU A 387 29.04 3.72 -4.84
N VAL A 388 27.74 3.44 -4.92
CA VAL A 388 26.69 3.99 -4.05
C VAL A 388 26.77 3.40 -2.64
N PHE A 389 26.70 2.06 -2.51
CA PHE A 389 26.52 1.41 -1.21
C PHE A 389 27.84 0.93 -0.57
N ARG A 390 28.93 0.81 -1.33
CA ARG A 390 30.30 0.60 -0.82
C ARG A 390 30.48 -0.61 0.13
N VAL A 391 29.59 -1.61 0.03
CA VAL A 391 29.61 -2.83 0.85
C VAL A 391 30.90 -3.63 0.57
N ARG A 392 31.78 -3.67 1.58
CA ARG A 392 33.16 -4.17 1.46
C ARG A 392 33.24 -5.68 1.27
N ASN A 393 32.57 -6.45 2.14
CA ASN A 393 32.55 -7.91 2.08
C ASN A 393 31.73 -8.37 0.85
N GLU A 394 32.26 -9.34 0.10
CA GLU A 394 31.67 -9.80 -1.15
C GLU A 394 30.34 -10.53 -0.98
N GLU A 395 30.25 -11.45 -0.02
CA GLU A 395 29.01 -12.19 0.24
C GLU A 395 27.89 -11.29 0.75
N HIS A 396 28.23 -10.33 1.62
CA HIS A 396 27.29 -9.30 2.08
C HIS A 396 26.89 -8.34 0.96
N ARG A 397 27.76 -8.10 -0.03
CA ARG A 397 27.45 -7.29 -1.21
C ARG A 397 26.48 -8.02 -2.14
N GLU A 398 26.67 -9.31 -2.40
CA GLU A 398 25.71 -10.14 -3.15
C GLU A 398 24.32 -10.12 -2.48
N PHE A 399 24.29 -10.33 -1.15
CA PHE A 399 23.08 -10.25 -0.34
C PHE A 399 22.40 -8.87 -0.42
N ALA A 400 23.15 -7.79 -0.19
CA ALA A 400 22.62 -6.42 -0.26
C ALA A 400 22.10 -6.07 -1.66
N GLN A 401 22.80 -6.51 -2.71
CA GLN A 401 22.42 -6.29 -4.10
C GLN A 401 21.11 -7.00 -4.45
N ALA A 402 20.94 -8.26 -4.04
CA ALA A 402 19.69 -8.99 -4.23
C ALA A 402 18.52 -8.36 -3.47
N VAL A 403 18.74 -7.93 -2.22
CA VAL A 403 17.70 -7.25 -1.41
C VAL A 403 17.31 -5.91 -2.04
N PHE A 404 18.27 -5.08 -2.44
CA PHE A 404 18.02 -3.79 -3.08
C PHE A 404 17.32 -3.93 -4.44
N SER A 405 17.74 -4.89 -5.27
CA SER A 405 17.10 -5.16 -6.56
C SER A 405 15.63 -5.57 -6.41
N ASN A 406 15.28 -6.28 -5.32
CA ASN A 406 13.89 -6.64 -5.04
C ASN A 406 13.06 -5.50 -4.43
N LEU A 407 13.67 -4.55 -3.72
CA LEU A 407 13.03 -3.28 -3.35
C LEU A 407 12.66 -2.48 -4.61
N ILE A 408 13.63 -2.22 -5.48
CA ILE A 408 13.44 -1.43 -6.71
C ILE A 408 12.50 -2.15 -7.68
N GLY A 409 12.69 -3.45 -7.91
CA GLY A 409 11.80 -4.28 -8.72
C GLY A 409 10.47 -4.64 -8.05
N GLY A 410 10.22 -4.10 -6.84
CA GLY A 410 8.93 -4.08 -6.17
C GLY A 410 8.10 -2.82 -6.48
N ILE A 411 8.69 -1.80 -7.13
CA ILE A 411 7.98 -0.57 -7.48
C ILE A 411 6.85 -0.87 -8.47
N GLY A 412 5.63 -0.47 -8.09
CA GLY A 412 4.40 -0.69 -8.82
C GLY A 412 3.74 0.60 -9.31
N TYR A 413 2.81 0.46 -10.24
CA TYR A 413 1.90 1.53 -10.67
C TYR A 413 0.46 1.03 -10.61
N PHE A 414 -0.35 1.76 -9.87
CA PHE A 414 -1.75 1.44 -9.59
C PHE A 414 -2.61 2.62 -10.05
N TYR A 415 -3.79 2.34 -10.60
CA TYR A 415 -4.71 3.38 -11.06
C TYR A 415 -6.15 3.03 -10.72
N GLY A 416 -6.93 3.99 -10.25
CA GLY A 416 -8.35 3.79 -9.92
C GLY A 416 -8.83 4.65 -8.76
N GLU A 417 -9.92 4.20 -8.14
CA GLU A 417 -10.60 4.88 -7.03
C GLU A 417 -10.36 4.10 -5.73
N SER A 418 -10.19 4.79 -4.60
CA SER A 418 -10.24 4.19 -3.26
C SER A 418 -11.69 4.14 -2.74
N LEU A 419 -11.99 3.18 -1.87
CA LEU A 419 -13.23 3.18 -1.07
C LEU A 419 -12.97 3.85 0.28
N VAL A 420 -13.78 4.84 0.64
CA VAL A 420 -13.59 5.68 1.82
C VAL A 420 -14.84 5.64 2.69
N ALA A 421 -14.67 5.48 4.00
CA ALA A 421 -15.75 5.59 4.96
C ALA A 421 -16.20 7.06 5.11
N SER A 422 -17.51 7.29 5.12
CA SER A 422 -18.11 8.59 5.41
C SER A 422 -19.07 8.47 6.58
N LYS A 423 -18.99 9.37 7.56
CA LYS A 423 -19.98 9.45 8.65
C LYS A 423 -21.35 9.97 8.21
N TRP A 424 -21.46 10.39 6.95
CA TRP A 424 -22.67 10.94 6.35
C TRP A 424 -23.38 9.95 5.40
N SER A 425 -22.75 8.81 5.10
CA SER A 425 -23.28 7.73 4.25
C SER A 425 -23.29 6.41 5.01
N SER A 426 -24.28 5.56 4.77
CA SER A 426 -24.31 4.19 5.32
C SER A 426 -23.42 3.21 4.54
N THR A 427 -22.92 3.60 3.37
CA THR A 427 -22.05 2.78 2.50
C THR A 427 -20.75 3.52 2.15
N PRO A 428 -19.64 2.79 1.90
CA PRO A 428 -18.39 3.39 1.46
C PRO A 428 -18.56 4.19 0.17
N VAL A 429 -17.94 5.36 0.13
CA VAL A 429 -17.96 6.28 -1.03
C VAL A 429 -16.66 6.16 -1.82
N LYS A 430 -16.73 6.32 -3.15
CA LYS A 430 -15.56 6.26 -4.04
C LYS A 430 -14.82 7.61 -4.07
N SER A 431 -13.50 7.58 -4.00
CA SER A 431 -12.67 8.74 -4.31
C SER A 431 -12.67 9.07 -5.81
N TRP A 432 -12.01 10.16 -6.20
CA TRP A 432 -11.64 10.40 -7.60
C TRP A 432 -10.70 9.29 -8.11
N LYS A 433 -10.70 9.06 -9.44
CA LYS A 433 -9.69 8.23 -10.12
C LYS A 433 -8.32 8.92 -10.00
N ALA A 434 -7.31 8.21 -9.48
CA ALA A 434 -5.94 8.69 -9.38
C ALA A 434 -4.93 7.56 -9.62
N GLY A 435 -3.67 7.94 -9.90
CA GLY A 435 -2.55 7.01 -10.05
C GLY A 435 -1.59 7.08 -8.87
N LEU A 436 -1.08 5.92 -8.46
CA LEU A 436 -0.02 5.78 -7.47
C LEU A 436 1.17 5.03 -8.07
N TYR A 437 2.34 5.67 -8.05
CA TYR A 437 3.65 5.08 -8.31
C TYR A 437 4.41 4.97 -6.99
N THR A 438 4.75 3.75 -6.56
CA THR A 438 5.22 3.47 -5.19
C THR A 438 5.99 2.17 -5.09
N ALA A 439 6.91 2.04 -4.14
CA ALA A 439 7.38 0.73 -3.70
C ALA A 439 6.27 -0.02 -2.92
N VAL A 440 6.46 -1.32 -2.70
CA VAL A 440 5.49 -2.18 -1.99
C VAL A 440 6.20 -3.02 -0.93
N PRO A 441 5.62 -3.27 0.26
CA PRO A 441 6.33 -3.98 1.34
C PRO A 441 6.70 -5.42 1.00
N SER A 442 5.82 -6.12 0.27
CA SER A 442 6.01 -7.50 -0.16
C SER A 442 5.27 -7.77 -1.47
N ARG A 443 5.94 -8.39 -2.43
CA ARG A 443 5.33 -8.76 -3.72
C ARG A 443 4.26 -9.85 -3.58
N SER A 444 4.34 -10.69 -2.55
CA SER A 444 3.45 -11.85 -2.38
C SER A 444 2.17 -11.53 -1.61
N PHE A 445 2.25 -10.68 -0.58
CA PHE A 445 1.15 -10.44 0.35
C PHE A 445 0.67 -8.98 0.38
N PHE A 446 1.59 -8.04 0.15
CA PHE A 446 1.33 -6.60 0.20
C PHE A 446 1.68 -5.85 -1.11
N PRO A 447 1.25 -6.30 -2.31
CA PRO A 447 1.64 -5.67 -3.57
C PRO A 447 0.83 -4.40 -3.87
N ARG A 448 0.92 -3.41 -2.98
CA ARG A 448 0.19 -2.13 -2.99
C ARG A 448 0.89 -1.12 -2.08
N GLY A 449 0.53 0.17 -2.19
CA GLY A 449 1.15 1.23 -1.40
C GLY A 449 0.69 1.25 0.05
N PHE A 450 1.63 1.32 0.98
CA PHE A 450 1.42 1.58 2.41
C PHE A 450 2.18 2.83 2.83
N LEU A 451 1.48 3.79 3.46
CA LEU A 451 1.98 5.15 3.65
C LEU A 451 3.22 5.21 4.56
N TRP A 452 3.19 4.48 5.69
CA TRP A 452 4.30 4.49 6.63
C TRP A 452 5.47 3.57 6.22
N ASP A 453 5.21 2.51 5.45
CA ASP A 453 6.27 1.68 4.85
C ASP A 453 7.10 2.49 3.85
N GLU A 454 6.46 3.33 3.04
CA GLU A 454 7.11 4.05 1.95
C GLU A 454 8.23 4.99 2.43
N GLY A 455 8.05 5.63 3.59
CA GLY A 455 9.10 6.45 4.20
C GLY A 455 10.38 5.68 4.57
N PHE A 456 10.30 4.36 4.76
CA PHE A 456 11.46 3.48 4.93
C PHE A 456 12.00 2.98 3.58
N HIS A 457 11.13 2.65 2.62
CA HIS A 457 11.53 2.28 1.26
C HIS A 457 12.42 3.37 0.63
N GLN A 458 12.00 4.62 0.75
CA GLN A 458 12.65 5.75 0.08
C GLN A 458 14.00 6.15 0.69
N LEU A 459 14.36 5.69 1.90
CA LEU A 459 15.70 5.90 2.46
C LEU A 459 16.79 5.20 1.63
N ALA A 460 16.52 3.99 1.12
CA ALA A 460 17.45 3.27 0.26
C ALA A 460 17.35 3.72 -1.20
N ILE A 461 16.14 4.02 -1.68
CA ILE A 461 15.91 4.46 -3.07
C ILE A 461 16.53 5.83 -3.33
N SER A 462 16.42 6.79 -2.39
CA SER A 462 16.97 8.14 -2.56
C SER A 462 18.50 8.18 -2.68
N LYS A 463 19.21 7.26 -2.01
CA LYS A 463 20.67 7.11 -2.17
C LYS A 463 21.08 6.52 -3.52
N TRP A 464 20.21 5.75 -4.15
CA TRP A 464 20.42 5.26 -5.52
C TRP A 464 20.03 6.30 -6.56
N ASP A 465 18.85 6.91 -6.41
CA ASP A 465 18.20 7.78 -7.38
C ASP A 465 17.18 8.72 -6.70
N VAL A 466 17.66 9.88 -6.25
CA VAL A 466 16.80 10.90 -5.61
C VAL A 466 15.66 11.38 -6.54
N GLY A 467 15.85 11.33 -7.87
CA GLY A 467 14.79 11.68 -8.83
C GLY A 467 13.64 10.68 -8.83
N LEU A 468 13.95 9.39 -8.71
CA LEU A 468 12.94 8.33 -8.51
C LEU A 468 12.16 8.53 -7.20
N THR A 469 12.84 8.94 -6.12
CA THR A 469 12.17 9.31 -4.86
C THR A 469 11.26 10.52 -5.01
N ARG A 470 11.69 11.59 -5.70
CA ARG A 470 10.84 12.77 -5.98
C ARG A 470 9.58 12.39 -6.76
N GLU A 471 9.69 11.51 -7.76
CA GLU A 471 8.55 10.99 -8.54
C GLU A 471 7.55 10.19 -7.68
N ILE A 472 8.04 9.33 -6.78
CA ILE A 472 7.20 8.51 -5.90
C ILE A 472 6.52 9.38 -4.82
N MET A 473 7.27 10.28 -4.17
CA MET A 473 6.70 11.20 -3.19
C MET A 473 5.70 12.18 -3.82
N THR A 474 5.95 12.64 -5.04
CA THR A 474 4.98 13.40 -5.86
C THR A 474 3.68 12.62 -6.04
N SER A 475 3.78 11.31 -6.32
CA SER A 475 2.59 10.46 -6.48
C SER A 475 1.79 10.34 -5.18
N TRP A 476 2.44 10.12 -4.04
CA TRP A 476 1.78 10.04 -2.72
C TRP A 476 1.13 11.36 -2.30
N LEU A 477 1.87 12.48 -2.38
CA LEU A 477 1.37 13.80 -1.96
C LEU A 477 0.23 14.31 -2.87
N ASN A 478 0.18 13.88 -4.14
CA ASN A 478 -0.93 14.18 -5.05
C ASN A 478 -2.22 13.36 -4.76
N LEU A 479 -2.18 12.29 -3.94
CA LEU A 479 -3.37 11.57 -3.44
C LEU A 479 -4.05 12.25 -2.24
N MET A 480 -3.46 13.31 -1.70
CA MET A 480 -3.99 14.05 -0.57
C MET A 480 -5.36 14.68 -0.87
N ASN A 481 -6.32 14.52 0.05
CA ASN A 481 -7.62 15.16 -0.05
C ASN A 481 -7.61 16.62 0.43
N SER A 482 -8.74 17.33 0.28
CA SER A 482 -8.87 18.74 0.63
C SER A 482 -8.67 19.06 2.13
N LYS A 483 -8.60 18.05 3.01
CA LYS A 483 -8.35 18.21 4.45
C LYS A 483 -6.89 17.94 4.85
N GLY A 484 -6.02 17.52 3.92
CA GLY A 484 -4.65 17.12 4.22
C GLY A 484 -4.48 15.64 4.59
N TRP A 485 -5.52 14.82 4.45
CA TRP A 485 -5.44 13.37 4.73
C TRP A 485 -4.96 12.60 3.50
N ILE A 486 -4.19 11.54 3.76
CA ILE A 486 -3.75 10.52 2.81
C ILE A 486 -4.10 9.16 3.43
N ALA A 487 -4.76 8.27 2.68
CA ALA A 487 -5.09 6.94 3.18
C ALA A 487 -3.83 6.11 3.47
N ARG A 488 -3.84 5.39 4.60
CA ARG A 488 -2.73 4.55 5.06
C ARG A 488 -2.38 3.41 4.09
N GLU A 489 -3.37 2.91 3.36
CA GLU A 489 -3.26 1.77 2.47
C GLU A 489 -4.02 2.09 1.16
N GLN A 490 -3.32 1.97 0.04
CA GLN A 490 -3.78 2.49 -1.25
C GLN A 490 -4.21 1.34 -2.17
N ILE A 491 -5.52 1.10 -2.22
CA ILE A 491 -6.14 -0.03 -2.91
C ILE A 491 -6.84 0.48 -4.18
N LEU A 492 -6.03 0.88 -5.16
CA LEU A 492 -6.48 1.53 -6.39
C LEU A 492 -6.70 0.51 -7.52
N GLY A 493 -7.92 0.48 -8.05
CA GLY A 493 -8.30 -0.40 -9.17
C GLY A 493 -8.69 -1.82 -8.74
N GLU A 494 -9.28 -2.56 -9.67
CA GLU A 494 -9.82 -3.89 -9.38
C GLU A 494 -8.75 -4.97 -9.16
N GLU A 495 -7.59 -4.90 -9.82
CA GLU A 495 -6.47 -5.82 -9.57
C GLU A 495 -5.93 -5.68 -8.14
N ALA A 496 -5.98 -4.49 -7.54
CA ALA A 496 -5.58 -4.29 -6.15
C ALA A 496 -6.63 -4.83 -5.19
N ARG A 497 -7.93 -4.53 -5.43
CA ARG A 497 -9.04 -4.97 -4.56
C ARG A 497 -9.19 -6.49 -4.50
N SER A 498 -8.98 -7.21 -5.60
CA SER A 498 -9.10 -8.68 -5.62
C SER A 498 -8.03 -9.41 -4.77
N ARG A 499 -7.05 -8.67 -4.23
CA ARG A 499 -5.97 -9.17 -3.37
C ARG A 499 -6.13 -8.81 -1.89
N VAL A 500 -7.24 -8.16 -1.50
CA VAL A 500 -7.46 -7.66 -0.14
C VAL A 500 -8.81 -8.16 0.39
N PRO A 501 -8.88 -8.77 1.59
CA PRO A 501 -10.15 -9.11 2.23
C PRO A 501 -11.05 -7.87 2.40
N GLU A 502 -12.36 -8.05 2.20
CA GLU A 502 -13.33 -6.95 2.10
C GLU A 502 -13.30 -6.00 3.32
N GLU A 503 -13.04 -6.53 4.51
CA GLU A 503 -12.96 -5.80 5.77
C GLU A 503 -11.81 -4.77 5.83
N PHE A 504 -10.76 -4.90 5.01
CA PHE A 504 -9.62 -3.98 4.97
C PHE A 504 -9.65 -3.01 3.78
N VAL A 505 -10.59 -3.17 2.83
CA VAL A 505 -10.64 -2.34 1.63
C VAL A 505 -11.00 -0.88 1.93
N VAL A 506 -11.91 -0.66 2.89
CA VAL A 506 -12.46 0.67 3.19
C VAL A 506 -11.52 1.48 4.07
N GLN A 507 -11.05 2.62 3.55
CA GLN A 507 -10.15 3.53 4.26
C GLN A 507 -10.94 4.56 5.07
N ASN A 508 -10.51 4.86 6.30
CA ASN A 508 -11.20 5.83 7.18
C ASN A 508 -10.45 7.19 7.22
N PRO A 509 -11.10 8.32 6.89
CA PRO A 509 -10.48 9.66 6.86
C PRO A 509 -10.13 10.25 8.24
N GLU A 510 -10.49 9.59 9.34
CA GLU A 510 -10.07 9.93 10.70
C GLU A 510 -8.82 9.15 11.14
N TYR A 511 -8.43 8.12 10.37
CA TYR A 511 -7.34 7.21 10.69
C TYR A 511 -6.01 7.71 10.10
N ALA A 512 -5.05 7.95 10.99
CA ALA A 512 -3.68 8.35 10.66
C ALA A 512 -2.75 7.15 10.45
N ASN A 513 -1.51 7.43 10.05
CA ASN A 513 -0.40 6.46 10.00
C ASN A 513 0.93 7.22 10.20
N PRO A 514 1.99 6.65 10.80
CA PRO A 514 3.23 7.38 11.08
C PRO A 514 3.75 8.18 9.88
N PRO A 515 4.14 9.46 10.06
CA PRO A 515 4.57 10.32 8.95
C PRO A 515 6.00 10.01 8.49
N SER A 516 6.33 8.74 8.27
CA SER A 516 7.69 8.27 7.98
C SER A 516 8.28 8.83 6.68
N LEU A 517 7.47 9.31 5.74
CA LEU A 517 7.95 10.07 4.57
C LEU A 517 8.84 11.25 4.98
N LEU A 518 8.65 11.81 6.19
CA LEU A 518 9.52 12.85 6.73
C LEU A 518 10.93 12.35 7.11
N LEU A 519 11.14 11.04 7.33
CA LEU A 519 12.48 10.44 7.41
C LEU A 519 13.24 10.59 6.10
N THR A 520 12.52 10.41 4.98
CA THR A 520 13.08 10.59 3.62
C THR A 520 13.27 12.07 3.30
N VAL A 521 12.37 12.96 3.73
CA VAL A 521 12.56 14.42 3.61
C VAL A 521 13.85 14.85 4.34
N GLU A 522 14.04 14.42 5.59
CA GLU A 522 15.29 14.66 6.33
C GLU A 522 16.51 14.12 5.58
N ALA A 523 16.46 12.87 5.11
CA ALA A 523 17.57 12.25 4.38
C ALA A 523 17.89 12.95 3.05
N MET A 524 16.90 13.51 2.36
CA MET A 524 17.09 14.32 1.14
C MET A 524 17.74 15.67 1.46
N LEU A 525 17.29 16.36 2.53
CA LEU A 525 17.91 17.60 3.01
C LEU A 525 19.36 17.37 3.47
N ASP A 526 19.62 16.28 4.18
CA ASP A 526 20.97 15.84 4.62
C ASP A 526 21.86 15.39 3.46
N SER A 527 21.31 15.24 2.25
CA SER A 527 22.03 14.84 1.02
C SER A 527 22.17 15.97 0.00
N LEU A 528 21.84 17.22 0.36
CA LEU A 528 22.12 18.38 -0.49
C LEU A 528 23.64 18.60 -0.55
N ASP A 529 24.20 18.41 -1.74
CA ASP A 529 25.64 18.41 -1.98
C ASP A 529 26.05 19.62 -2.83
N PRO A 530 26.83 20.59 -2.30
CA PRO A 530 27.28 21.77 -3.04
C PRO A 530 28.06 21.47 -4.32
N ASP A 531 28.67 20.29 -4.44
CA ASP A 531 29.36 19.86 -5.67
C ASP A 531 28.38 19.46 -6.80
N HIS A 532 27.07 19.32 -6.49
CA HIS A 532 26.00 18.91 -7.40
C HIS A 532 24.82 19.91 -7.44
N PRO A 533 25.04 21.19 -7.80
CA PRO A 533 24.02 22.25 -7.71
C PRO A 533 22.75 21.96 -8.51
N ASP A 534 22.85 21.32 -9.68
CA ASP A 534 21.69 20.94 -10.51
C ASP A 534 20.70 20.00 -9.79
N GLU A 535 21.17 19.14 -8.87
CA GLU A 535 20.30 18.27 -8.07
C GLU A 535 19.83 18.92 -6.77
N ILE A 536 20.58 19.89 -6.22
CA ILE A 536 20.05 20.80 -5.19
C ILE A 536 18.85 21.55 -5.75
N ASP A 537 19.01 22.24 -6.88
CA ASP A 537 17.96 23.05 -7.50
C ASP A 537 16.68 22.23 -7.77
N LYS A 538 16.80 21.03 -8.35
CA LYS A 538 15.65 20.13 -8.56
C LYS A 538 15.01 19.66 -7.27
N THR A 539 15.78 19.44 -6.21
CA THR A 539 15.29 18.96 -4.92
C THR A 539 14.59 20.08 -4.14
N LEU A 540 15.17 21.27 -4.10
CA LEU A 540 14.53 22.46 -3.53
C LEU A 540 13.27 22.84 -4.31
N LYS A 541 13.31 22.78 -5.66
CA LYS A 541 12.12 23.01 -6.49
C LYS A 541 10.99 22.01 -6.21
N PHE A 542 11.32 20.74 -5.99
CA PHE A 542 10.34 19.75 -5.54
C PHE A 542 9.76 20.13 -4.16
N PHE A 543 10.61 20.54 -3.21
CA PHE A 543 10.15 20.98 -1.89
C PHE A 543 9.27 22.23 -1.93
N GLU A 544 9.55 23.23 -2.78
CA GLU A 544 8.66 24.39 -2.98
C GLU A 544 7.24 23.95 -3.37
N PHE A 545 7.10 23.02 -4.33
CA PHE A 545 5.80 22.50 -4.74
C PHE A 545 5.17 21.58 -3.69
N ALA A 546 5.98 20.82 -2.94
CA ALA A 546 5.51 19.89 -1.92
C ALA A 546 5.11 20.58 -0.61
N PHE A 547 5.71 21.72 -0.26
CA PHE A 547 5.56 22.37 1.04
C PHE A 547 4.10 22.68 1.43
N PRO A 548 3.21 23.21 0.55
CA PRO A 548 1.81 23.40 0.89
C PRO A 548 1.07 22.10 1.27
N ARG A 549 1.47 20.97 0.69
CA ARG A 549 0.92 19.64 1.00
C ARG A 549 1.52 19.09 2.30
N LEU A 550 2.83 19.21 2.50
CA LEU A 550 3.48 18.85 3.77
C LEU A 550 2.89 19.63 4.96
N GLN A 551 2.69 20.94 4.79
CA GLN A 551 2.00 21.81 5.74
C GLN A 551 0.56 21.35 5.99
N ALA A 552 -0.22 21.04 4.95
CA ALA A 552 -1.59 20.56 5.10
C ALA A 552 -1.67 19.23 5.87
N TRP A 553 -0.74 18.30 5.60
CA TRP A 553 -0.65 17.01 6.31
C TRP A 553 -0.28 17.18 7.78
N TYR A 554 0.73 18.00 8.08
CA TYR A 554 1.12 18.35 9.45
C TYR A 554 -0.02 19.05 10.22
N ASN A 555 -0.76 19.94 9.57
CA ASN A 555 -1.93 20.60 10.15
C ASN A 555 -3.08 19.61 10.36
N TRP A 556 -3.26 18.63 9.47
CA TRP A 556 -4.24 17.56 9.66
C TRP A 556 -3.94 16.71 10.91
N PHE A 557 -2.66 16.38 11.16
CA PHE A 557 -2.28 15.73 12.43
C PHE A 557 -2.61 16.57 13.66
N ASN A 558 -2.18 17.84 13.67
CA ASN A 558 -2.39 18.77 14.79
C ASN A 558 -3.85 19.20 15.02
N THR A 559 -4.76 18.87 14.09
CA THR A 559 -6.20 19.10 14.25
C THR A 559 -6.98 17.82 14.57
N THR A 560 -6.55 16.65 14.07
CA THR A 560 -7.32 15.40 14.22
C THR A 560 -6.79 14.46 15.30
N GLN A 561 -5.47 14.43 15.55
CA GLN A 561 -4.82 13.44 16.43
C GLN A 561 -4.39 13.98 17.80
N THR A 562 -4.60 15.27 18.08
CA THR A 562 -4.29 15.92 19.36
C THR A 562 -4.98 15.25 20.54
N GLY A 563 -4.31 15.18 21.69
CA GLY A 563 -4.82 14.60 22.94
C GLY A 563 -5.65 15.59 23.77
N SER A 564 -6.04 15.19 24.97
CA SER A 564 -6.84 16.02 25.89
C SER A 564 -6.03 17.06 26.67
N ARG A 565 -4.70 16.91 26.74
CA ARG A 565 -3.78 17.88 27.36
C ARG A 565 -2.98 18.66 26.30
N PRO A 566 -2.60 19.93 26.56
CA PRO A 566 -1.61 20.64 25.73
C PRO A 566 -0.34 19.80 25.52
N GLY A 567 0.21 19.83 24.31
CA GLY A 567 1.38 19.02 23.93
C GLY A 567 1.14 17.52 23.79
N SER A 568 0.00 16.96 24.21
CA SER A 568 -0.28 15.52 24.08
C SER A 568 -0.92 15.15 22.75
N TYR A 569 -0.71 13.90 22.31
CA TYR A 569 -1.30 13.31 21.11
C TYR A 569 -1.85 11.91 21.37
N ARG A 570 -2.84 11.48 20.58
CA ARG A 570 -3.52 10.18 20.71
C ARG A 570 -4.03 9.67 19.37
N TRP A 571 -3.48 8.55 18.90
CA TRP A 571 -4.00 7.77 17.77
C TRP A 571 -5.52 7.53 17.86
N ARG A 572 -6.25 7.83 16.79
CA ARG A 572 -7.67 7.46 16.65
C ARG A 572 -7.84 6.02 16.16
N GLY A 573 -9.05 5.46 16.31
CA GLY A 573 -9.43 4.15 15.76
C GLY A 573 -9.22 2.92 16.66
N ARG A 574 -8.82 3.09 17.94
CA ARG A 574 -8.86 1.99 18.92
C ARG A 574 -10.32 1.61 19.25
N ASN A 575 -10.60 0.31 19.41
CA ASN A 575 -11.93 -0.17 19.78
C ASN A 575 -12.11 -0.17 21.31
N GLU A 576 -12.95 0.74 21.83
CA GLU A 576 -13.21 0.86 23.27
C GLU A 576 -14.15 -0.24 23.83
N THR A 577 -14.99 -0.85 22.99
CA THR A 577 -16.05 -1.79 23.42
C THR A 577 -15.68 -3.27 23.27
N THR A 578 -14.53 -3.59 22.67
CA THR A 578 -14.14 -5.00 22.43
C THR A 578 -13.92 -5.77 23.73
N ASP A 579 -14.63 -6.89 23.84
CA ASP A 579 -14.41 -7.94 24.84
C ASP A 579 -13.62 -9.13 24.25
N ARG A 580 -13.24 -9.10 22.97
CA ARG A 580 -12.58 -10.22 22.27
C ARG A 580 -11.07 -10.12 22.24
N GLU A 581 -10.56 -8.89 22.29
CA GLU A 581 -9.13 -8.60 22.23
C GLU A 581 -8.53 -8.50 23.64
N LEU A 582 -7.39 -9.17 23.87
CA LEU A 582 -6.61 -9.09 25.11
C LEU A 582 -6.20 -7.64 25.42
N ASN A 583 -5.71 -6.94 24.39
CA ASN A 583 -5.47 -5.50 24.39
C ASN A 583 -5.99 -4.91 23.06
N PRO A 584 -6.81 -3.85 23.06
CA PRO A 584 -7.42 -3.36 21.82
C PRO A 584 -6.38 -2.86 20.81
N LYS A 585 -6.48 -3.30 19.54
CA LYS A 585 -5.49 -2.96 18.50
C LYS A 585 -5.39 -1.44 18.24
N THR A 586 -4.24 -1.00 17.74
CA THR A 586 -3.94 0.40 17.36
C THR A 586 -3.35 0.45 15.94
N LEU A 587 -4.12 -0.03 14.96
CA LEU A 587 -3.73 -0.16 13.54
C LEU A 587 -3.21 1.14 12.90
N THR A 588 -3.67 2.27 13.41
CA THR A 588 -3.24 3.62 12.99
C THR A 588 -1.79 3.91 13.36
N SER A 589 -1.24 3.27 14.39
CA SER A 589 0.17 3.48 14.76
C SER A 589 1.18 2.70 13.91
N GLY A 590 0.73 1.72 13.11
CA GLY A 590 1.62 0.76 12.44
C GLY A 590 2.18 -0.34 13.34
N LEU A 591 2.00 -0.24 14.68
CA LEU A 591 2.35 -1.25 15.67
C LEU A 591 1.07 -1.92 16.21
N ASP A 592 0.39 -2.65 15.32
CA ASP A 592 -1.03 -3.05 15.42
C ASP A 592 -1.48 -3.62 16.78
N ASP A 593 -0.79 -4.63 17.33
CA ASP A 593 -1.14 -5.30 18.59
C ASP A 593 -0.21 -4.92 19.76
N TYR A 594 0.65 -3.91 19.60
CA TYR A 594 1.54 -3.43 20.66
C TYR A 594 0.72 -3.02 21.90
N PRO A 595 1.10 -3.45 23.12
CA PRO A 595 0.32 -3.16 24.33
C PRO A 595 0.18 -1.66 24.61
N ARG A 596 -1.05 -1.17 24.67
CA ARG A 596 -1.38 0.19 25.15
C ARG A 596 -2.35 0.12 26.34
N ALA A 597 -2.98 1.23 26.70
CA ALA A 597 -3.99 1.25 27.77
C ALA A 597 -5.04 0.15 27.52
N SER A 598 -5.35 -0.65 28.55
CA SER A 598 -6.22 -1.82 28.36
C SER A 598 -7.66 -1.40 28.08
N HIS A 599 -8.08 -0.25 28.58
CA HIS A 599 -9.39 0.33 28.34
C HIS A 599 -9.20 1.67 27.59
N PRO A 600 -9.35 1.68 26.26
CA PRO A 600 -9.22 2.90 25.46
C PRO A 600 -10.12 4.03 25.96
N SER A 601 -9.65 5.27 25.90
CA SER A 601 -10.44 6.44 26.29
C SER A 601 -9.89 7.72 25.64
N ASN A 602 -10.58 8.84 25.85
CA ASN A 602 -10.09 10.16 25.42
C ASN A 602 -8.94 10.70 26.30
N ASP A 603 -8.60 10.01 27.40
CA ASP A 603 -7.52 10.38 28.34
C ASP A 603 -6.15 9.82 27.93
N GLU A 604 -6.11 8.96 26.90
CA GLU A 604 -4.87 8.33 26.47
C GLU A 604 -3.88 9.35 25.90
N ARG A 605 -2.59 9.13 26.18
CA ARG A 605 -1.47 9.87 25.59
C ARG A 605 -0.51 8.85 25.00
N HIS A 606 -0.20 8.98 23.71
CA HIS A 606 0.63 8.04 22.96
C HIS A 606 2.01 8.64 22.68
N VAL A 607 3.07 8.08 23.29
CA VAL A 607 4.42 8.68 23.27
C VAL A 607 5.08 8.58 21.89
N ASP A 608 4.79 7.51 21.14
CA ASP A 608 5.26 7.34 19.76
C ASP A 608 4.72 8.45 18.85
N LEU A 609 3.44 8.79 18.95
CA LEU A 609 2.84 9.88 18.18
C LEU A 609 3.36 11.26 18.61
N TYR A 610 3.55 11.49 19.91
CA TYR A 610 4.21 12.70 20.41
C TYR A 610 5.58 12.88 19.74
N CYS A 611 6.40 11.84 19.72
CA CYS A 611 7.73 11.88 19.14
C CYS A 611 7.70 12.10 17.62
N TRP A 612 6.74 11.49 16.91
CA TRP A 612 6.53 11.75 15.48
C TRP A 612 6.21 13.23 15.21
N MET A 613 5.40 13.88 16.05
CA MET A 613 5.05 15.29 15.87
C MET A 613 6.20 16.23 16.25
N ALA A 614 6.98 15.92 17.28
CA ALA A 614 8.21 16.64 17.62
C ALA A 614 9.22 16.59 16.45
N TYR A 615 9.41 15.40 15.87
CA TYR A 615 10.26 15.18 14.71
C TYR A 615 9.73 15.90 13.45
N ALA A 616 8.43 15.76 13.16
CA ALA A 616 7.79 16.40 12.02
C ALA A 616 7.91 17.93 12.05
N SER A 617 7.79 18.54 13.24
CA SER A 617 7.97 19.98 13.43
C SER A 617 9.37 20.42 13.00
N GLY A 618 10.42 19.72 13.42
CA GLY A 618 11.80 20.03 13.04
C GLY A 618 12.09 19.84 11.55
N VAL A 619 11.55 18.77 10.94
CA VAL A 619 11.71 18.54 9.50
C VAL A 619 10.99 19.61 8.67
N LEU A 620 9.75 19.96 9.01
CA LEU A 620 9.02 21.02 8.30
C LEU A 620 9.67 22.40 8.47
N ALA A 621 10.26 22.68 9.63
CA ALA A 621 11.01 23.92 9.85
C ALA A 621 12.23 24.02 8.91
N ARG A 622 13.00 22.93 8.77
CA ARG A 622 14.13 22.85 7.82
C ARG A 622 13.66 23.03 6.37
N VAL A 623 12.59 22.34 5.95
CA VAL A 623 12.05 22.51 4.59
C VAL A 623 11.65 23.97 4.35
N ALA A 624 10.97 24.60 5.32
CA ALA A 624 10.55 26.00 5.20
C ALA A 624 11.76 26.95 5.02
N GLU A 625 12.82 26.76 5.81
CA GLU A 625 14.07 27.54 5.69
C GLU A 625 14.69 27.42 4.29
N GLU A 626 14.85 26.20 3.77
CA GLU A 626 15.48 25.96 2.46
C GLU A 626 14.65 26.49 1.28
N VAL A 627 13.32 26.57 1.40
CA VAL A 627 12.43 27.08 0.33
C VAL A 627 12.00 28.53 0.52
N GLY A 628 12.52 29.23 1.54
CA GLY A 628 12.22 30.64 1.82
C GLY A 628 10.84 30.91 2.44
N GLU A 629 10.19 29.89 2.97
CA GLU A 629 8.92 29.97 3.70
C GLU A 629 9.14 30.22 5.19
N ASN A 630 8.13 30.72 5.93
CA ASN A 630 8.31 31.08 7.34
C ASN A 630 8.42 29.84 8.27
N PRO A 631 9.57 29.58 8.91
CA PRO A 631 9.76 28.38 9.74
C PRO A 631 9.27 28.55 11.19
N THR A 632 8.94 29.77 11.62
CA THR A 632 8.79 30.16 13.04
C THR A 632 7.81 29.29 13.80
N ALA A 633 6.64 29.00 13.21
CA ALA A 633 5.62 28.16 13.87
C ALA A 633 6.11 26.71 14.08
N TYR A 634 6.88 26.18 13.13
CA TYR A 634 7.44 24.83 13.19
C TYR A 634 8.63 24.74 14.15
N ARG A 635 9.52 25.73 14.17
CA ARG A 635 10.60 25.84 15.17
C ARG A 635 10.06 25.97 16.59
N ASN A 636 9.02 26.79 16.80
CA ASN A 636 8.39 26.92 18.12
C ASN A 636 7.73 25.61 18.56
N ALA A 637 7.06 24.89 17.65
CA ALA A 637 6.50 23.57 17.94
C ALA A 637 7.58 22.51 18.20
N GLU A 638 8.69 22.52 17.45
CA GLU A 638 9.84 21.64 17.68
C GLU A 638 10.44 21.88 19.06
N LEU A 639 10.73 23.13 19.42
CA LEU A 639 11.31 23.48 20.73
C LEU A 639 10.36 23.10 21.87
N TYR A 640 9.06 23.36 21.73
CA TYR A 640 8.04 22.99 22.71
C TYR A 640 7.92 21.47 22.89
N LEU A 641 7.93 20.69 21.80
CA LEU A 641 7.78 19.23 21.86
C LEU A 641 9.10 18.47 22.10
N LYS A 642 10.26 19.13 21.98
CA LYS A 642 11.57 18.57 22.38
C LYS A 642 11.98 18.96 23.81
N ASP A 643 11.23 19.83 24.49
CA ASP A 643 11.43 20.08 25.91
C ASP A 643 11.31 18.76 26.70
N ASN A 644 12.43 18.32 27.26
CA ASN A 644 12.51 17.06 27.99
C ASN A 644 11.68 17.13 29.28
N ALA A 645 11.45 18.31 29.88
CA ALA A 645 10.57 18.46 31.04
C ALA A 645 9.09 18.22 30.68
N LEU A 646 8.63 18.69 29.51
CA LEU A 646 7.28 18.41 29.02
C LEU A 646 7.12 16.92 28.65
N LEU A 647 8.10 16.34 27.96
CA LEU A 647 8.11 14.92 27.63
C LEU A 647 8.05 14.08 28.92
N ASP A 648 8.83 14.44 29.94
CA ASP A 648 8.83 13.76 31.23
C ASP A 648 7.46 13.90 31.94
N GLU A 649 6.89 15.10 31.98
CA GLU A 649 5.58 15.37 32.60
C GLU A 649 4.44 14.55 31.96
N LEU A 650 4.48 14.36 30.64
CA LEU A 650 3.45 13.66 29.90
C LEU A 650 3.65 12.14 29.85
N HIS A 651 4.90 11.65 29.88
CA HIS A 651 5.23 10.28 29.49
C HIS A 651 6.28 9.55 30.33
N TRP A 652 7.02 10.19 31.25
CA TRP A 652 8.01 9.47 32.06
C TRP A 652 7.34 8.77 33.25
N SER A 653 7.58 7.47 33.40
CA SER A 653 7.13 6.69 34.55
C SER A 653 8.27 6.44 35.51
N GLU A 654 8.33 7.22 36.61
CA GLU A 654 9.30 6.98 37.70
C GLU A 654 9.15 5.57 38.32
N LYS A 655 7.95 4.98 38.28
CA LYS A 655 7.69 3.62 38.77
C LYS A 655 8.45 2.56 37.94
N TYR A 656 8.60 2.79 36.64
CA TYR A 656 9.11 1.79 35.69
C TYR A 656 10.48 2.16 35.10
N GLY A 657 10.92 3.40 35.23
CA GLY A 657 12.17 3.90 34.63
C GLY A 657 12.15 3.95 33.10
N ILE A 658 10.97 4.20 32.52
CA ILE A 658 10.76 4.22 31.06
C ILE A 658 9.84 5.38 30.64
N TYR A 659 9.96 5.78 29.38
CA TYR A 659 8.88 6.50 28.70
C TYR A 659 7.74 5.54 28.33
N ALA A 660 6.51 5.95 28.58
CA ALA A 660 5.33 5.12 28.44
C ALA A 660 4.13 5.87 27.86
N ASP A 661 3.21 5.11 27.27
CA ASP A 661 1.85 5.57 27.06
C ASP A 661 1.15 5.76 28.41
N TYR A 662 0.20 6.69 28.47
CA TYR A 662 -0.67 6.92 29.62
C TYR A 662 -2.12 6.63 29.23
N GLY A 663 -2.91 6.05 30.12
CA GLY A 663 -4.35 5.84 29.91
C GLY A 663 -4.99 4.96 30.97
N ARG A 664 -6.24 4.51 30.74
CA ARG A 664 -6.96 3.66 31.70
C ARG A 664 -6.50 2.20 31.55
N HIS A 665 -5.70 1.71 32.49
CA HIS A 665 -4.97 0.45 32.36
C HIS A 665 -5.14 -0.49 33.59
N THR A 666 -5.01 -1.78 33.32
CA THR A 666 -4.84 -2.87 34.30
C THR A 666 -3.99 -3.96 33.65
N ASP A 667 -2.97 -4.44 34.37
CA ASP A 667 -2.06 -5.50 33.94
C ASP A 667 -2.70 -6.91 34.07
N THR A 668 -3.87 -7.01 34.71
CA THR A 668 -4.55 -8.29 35.04
C THR A 668 -5.45 -8.83 33.92
N ALA A 669 -5.44 -8.20 32.74
CA ALA A 669 -6.24 -8.64 31.61
C ALA A 669 -5.77 -9.99 31.06
N ARG A 670 -6.69 -10.94 30.88
CA ARG A 670 -6.46 -12.25 30.26
C ARG A 670 -7.62 -12.62 29.33
N LEU A 671 -7.36 -13.50 28.37
CA LEU A 671 -8.41 -14.17 27.62
C LEU A 671 -8.85 -15.43 28.38
N GLN A 672 -10.16 -15.58 28.60
CA GLN A 672 -10.79 -16.75 29.19
C GLN A 672 -11.94 -17.23 28.29
N ARG A 673 -12.15 -18.54 28.16
CA ARG A 673 -13.27 -19.05 27.37
C ARG A 673 -14.60 -18.70 28.06
N GLN A 674 -15.54 -18.13 27.31
CA GLN A 674 -16.82 -17.68 27.83
C GLN A 674 -17.54 -18.84 28.54
N GLN A 675 -18.03 -18.59 29.76
CA GLN A 675 -18.80 -19.58 30.50
C GLN A 675 -20.24 -19.64 29.97
N PRO A 676 -20.83 -20.84 29.84
CA PRO A 676 -22.20 -20.98 29.34
C PRO A 676 -23.19 -20.42 30.37
N SER A 677 -24.12 -19.57 29.93
CA SER A 677 -25.14 -18.95 30.79
C SER A 677 -26.27 -19.90 31.20
N ARG A 678 -26.31 -21.11 30.63
CA ARG A 678 -27.20 -22.24 30.98
C ARG A 678 -26.44 -23.56 30.73
N PRO A 679 -26.82 -24.68 31.37
CA PRO A 679 -26.22 -25.99 31.08
C PRO A 679 -26.27 -26.31 29.58
N LEU A 680 -25.14 -26.73 29.01
CA LEU A 680 -25.06 -27.11 27.60
C LEU A 680 -25.87 -28.40 27.34
N PRO A 681 -26.56 -28.52 26.19
CA PRO A 681 -27.19 -29.76 25.77
C PRO A 681 -26.20 -30.94 25.71
N PRO A 682 -26.64 -32.19 25.94
CA PRO A 682 -25.78 -33.37 25.83
C PRO A 682 -25.07 -33.42 24.47
N GLY A 683 -23.73 -33.50 24.51
CA GLY A 683 -22.88 -33.54 23.32
C GLY A 683 -22.32 -32.17 22.84
N GLN A 684 -22.76 -31.03 23.39
CA GLN A 684 -22.11 -29.74 23.12
C GLN A 684 -20.93 -29.49 24.05
N SER A 685 -19.76 -29.17 23.47
CA SER A 685 -18.54 -28.84 24.20
C SER A 685 -18.38 -27.33 24.41
N VAL A 686 -17.86 -26.95 25.58
CA VAL A 686 -17.45 -25.58 25.92
C VAL A 686 -16.41 -25.04 24.93
N SER A 687 -15.65 -25.91 24.24
CA SER A 687 -14.62 -25.53 23.25
C SER A 687 -15.13 -24.71 22.06
N HIS A 688 -16.44 -24.70 21.78
CA HIS A 688 -17.03 -23.85 20.73
C HIS A 688 -17.42 -22.45 21.21
N LEU A 689 -17.41 -22.19 22.53
CA LEU A 689 -17.67 -20.86 23.05
C LEU A 689 -16.45 -19.96 22.82
N PRO A 690 -16.65 -18.71 22.37
CA PRO A 690 -15.55 -17.82 22.04
C PRO A 690 -14.78 -17.36 23.28
N MET A 691 -13.52 -16.99 23.10
CA MET A 691 -12.74 -16.32 24.14
C MET A 691 -13.29 -14.91 24.41
N VAL A 692 -13.26 -14.50 25.68
CA VAL A 692 -13.57 -13.15 26.16
C VAL A 692 -12.44 -12.67 27.06
N ARG A 693 -12.20 -11.36 27.07
CA ARG A 693 -11.30 -10.69 27.98
C ARG A 693 -11.95 -10.52 29.34
N VAL A 694 -11.21 -10.91 30.39
CA VAL A 694 -11.55 -10.67 31.80
C VAL A 694 -10.34 -10.04 32.50
N PHE A 695 -10.57 -9.38 33.62
CA PHE A 695 -9.53 -8.74 34.44
C PHE A 695 -9.93 -8.83 35.92
N ASP A 696 -8.94 -8.91 36.82
CA ASP A 696 -9.17 -9.09 38.26
C ASP A 696 -9.12 -7.76 39.03
N THR A 697 -8.60 -6.69 38.41
CA THR A 697 -8.50 -5.37 39.04
C THR A 697 -9.09 -4.27 38.16
N GLU A 698 -9.87 -3.39 38.78
CA GLU A 698 -10.46 -2.22 38.12
C GLU A 698 -9.39 -1.32 37.48
N PRO A 699 -9.54 -0.97 36.18
CA PRO A 699 -8.52 -0.24 35.44
C PRO A 699 -8.51 1.25 35.81
N ARG A 700 -7.31 1.78 36.04
CA ARG A 700 -7.07 3.15 36.55
C ARG A 700 -6.26 3.97 35.56
N LEU A 701 -6.34 5.31 35.63
CA LEU A 701 -5.46 6.19 34.86
C LEU A 701 -4.02 6.09 35.39
N THR A 702 -3.11 5.58 34.56
CA THR A 702 -1.69 5.35 34.91
C THR A 702 -0.83 5.27 33.64
N HIS A 703 0.49 5.31 33.81
CA HIS A 703 1.43 4.86 32.78
C HIS A 703 1.32 3.34 32.57
N VAL A 704 1.38 2.93 31.30
CA VAL A 704 1.30 1.53 30.86
C VAL A 704 2.69 0.89 30.95
N ASP A 705 2.82 -0.24 31.65
CA ASP A 705 4.07 -1.01 31.66
C ASP A 705 4.17 -1.86 30.39
N ALA A 706 4.70 -1.24 29.33
CA ALA A 706 4.89 -1.87 28.02
C ALA A 706 6.24 -1.45 27.44
N PHE A 707 7.33 -1.79 28.15
CA PHE A 707 8.67 -1.49 27.65
C PHE A 707 8.97 -2.23 26.34
N GLY A 708 9.39 -1.48 25.33
CA GLY A 708 9.53 -1.96 23.95
C GLY A 708 9.69 -0.80 22.99
N TYR A 709 9.43 -1.01 21.70
CA TYR A 709 9.62 0.00 20.66
C TYR A 709 8.91 1.33 20.96
N VAL A 710 7.69 1.32 21.52
CA VAL A 710 6.97 2.56 21.88
C VAL A 710 7.78 3.39 22.90
N SER A 711 8.32 2.75 23.94
CA SER A 711 9.20 3.39 24.93
C SER A 711 10.52 3.90 24.35
N LEU A 712 10.94 3.41 23.18
CA LEU A 712 12.18 3.80 22.52
C LEU A 712 12.00 4.97 21.53
N PHE A 713 10.79 5.45 21.25
CA PHE A 713 10.60 6.57 20.31
C PHE A 713 11.36 7.86 20.68
N PRO A 714 11.44 8.28 21.96
CA PRO A 714 12.28 9.41 22.36
C PRO A 714 13.77 9.24 22.05
N LEU A 715 14.29 8.00 22.07
CA LEU A 715 15.65 7.66 21.63
C LEU A 715 15.73 7.67 20.10
N MET A 716 14.87 6.91 19.43
CA MET A 716 14.87 6.69 17.97
C MET A 716 14.77 8.00 17.18
N LEU A 717 13.97 8.95 17.66
CA LEU A 717 13.78 10.26 17.02
C LEU A 717 14.63 11.38 17.66
N ARG A 718 15.66 11.02 18.44
CA ARG A 718 16.72 11.91 18.97
C ARG A 718 16.16 13.09 19.80
N ILE A 719 15.18 12.81 20.66
CA ILE A 719 14.52 13.81 21.52
C ILE A 719 15.17 13.87 22.90
N VAL A 720 15.60 12.73 23.44
CA VAL A 720 16.30 12.68 24.74
C VAL A 720 17.66 13.37 24.64
N GLU A 721 17.97 14.26 25.57
CA GLU A 721 19.27 14.96 25.58
C GLU A 721 20.46 13.99 25.80
N PRO A 722 21.60 14.15 25.11
CA PRO A 722 22.79 13.30 25.29
C PRO A 722 23.34 13.23 26.72
N SER A 723 23.09 14.25 27.54
CA SER A 723 23.46 14.35 28.96
C SER A 723 22.39 13.84 29.94
N SER A 724 21.18 13.50 29.47
CA SER A 724 20.08 13.12 30.35
C SER A 724 20.34 11.77 31.04
N PRO A 725 20.24 11.66 32.38
CA PRO A 725 20.38 10.38 33.08
C PRO A 725 19.41 9.29 32.59
N LYS A 726 18.25 9.71 32.05
CA LYS A 726 17.24 8.81 31.45
C LYS A 726 17.79 8.08 30.21
N LEU A 727 18.73 8.68 29.48
CA LEU A 727 19.41 8.03 28.37
C LEU A 727 20.20 6.79 28.84
N SER A 728 20.82 6.82 30.03
CA SER A 728 21.48 5.62 30.57
C SER A 728 20.46 4.49 30.76
N LEU A 729 19.34 4.77 31.43
CA LEU A 729 18.29 3.80 31.74
C LEU A 729 17.70 3.17 30.47
N ILE A 730 17.49 3.98 29.44
CA ILE A 730 17.04 3.51 28.11
C ILE A 730 18.09 2.57 27.49
N LEU A 731 19.37 2.96 27.49
CA LEU A 731 20.45 2.14 26.94
C LEU A 731 20.68 0.85 27.73
N ASP A 732 20.51 0.86 29.05
CA ASP A 732 20.58 -0.33 29.91
C ASP A 732 19.42 -1.28 29.62
N GLY A 733 18.18 -0.79 29.62
CA GLY A 733 17.00 -1.61 29.30
C GLY A 733 17.01 -2.16 27.88
N LEU A 734 17.49 -1.38 26.90
CA LEU A 734 17.63 -1.81 25.52
C LEU A 734 18.66 -2.94 25.37
N ARG A 735 19.76 -2.88 26.12
CA ARG A 735 20.87 -3.85 26.05
C ARG A 735 20.69 -5.08 26.95
N ASP A 736 19.70 -5.08 27.85
CA ASP A 736 19.38 -6.20 28.74
C ASP A 736 18.76 -7.39 27.96
N PRO A 737 19.39 -8.59 27.97
CA PRO A 737 18.86 -9.78 27.31
C PRO A 737 17.58 -10.33 27.96
N LYS A 738 17.31 -10.01 29.24
CA LYS A 738 16.05 -10.33 29.93
C LYS A 738 14.90 -9.42 29.52
N ARG A 739 15.19 -8.37 28.73
CA ARG A 739 14.21 -7.39 28.24
C ARG A 739 14.16 -7.42 26.72
N LEU A 740 14.83 -6.48 26.06
CA LEU A 740 14.73 -6.27 24.62
C LEU A 740 15.87 -6.88 23.80
N TRP A 741 17.03 -7.19 24.40
CA TRP A 741 18.20 -7.59 23.62
C TRP A 741 18.17 -9.06 23.18
N THR A 742 18.63 -9.32 21.95
CA THR A 742 18.85 -10.67 21.40
C THR A 742 20.11 -10.71 20.53
N ASP A 743 20.59 -11.93 20.25
CA ASP A 743 21.66 -12.19 19.26
C ASP A 743 21.23 -11.94 17.80
N TYR A 744 20.00 -11.46 17.59
CA TYR A 744 19.37 -11.28 16.29
C TYR A 744 18.81 -9.86 16.06
N GLY A 745 18.90 -8.98 17.07
CA GLY A 745 18.34 -7.62 17.08
C GLY A 745 17.55 -7.29 18.35
N VAL A 746 16.97 -6.08 18.41
CA VAL A 746 16.12 -5.61 19.53
C VAL A 746 14.67 -6.06 19.32
N ARG A 747 14.07 -6.72 20.31
CA ARG A 747 12.66 -7.15 20.34
C ARG A 747 11.68 -5.97 20.31
N SER A 748 10.50 -6.18 19.75
CA SER A 748 9.39 -5.20 19.77
C SER A 748 8.85 -4.95 21.17
N LEU A 749 8.74 -5.98 22.00
CA LEU A 749 8.26 -5.90 23.38
C LEU A 749 9.22 -6.66 24.30
N SER A 750 9.35 -6.18 25.53
CA SER A 750 10.22 -6.77 26.55
C SER A 750 9.79 -8.16 26.97
N LEU A 751 10.75 -9.07 27.18
CA LEU A 751 10.51 -10.46 27.60
C LEU A 751 9.92 -10.57 29.02
N ASP A 752 10.13 -9.56 29.87
CA ASP A 752 9.53 -9.45 31.21
C ASP A 752 8.05 -8.99 31.20
N ASN A 753 7.51 -8.59 30.04
CA ASN A 753 6.13 -8.11 29.93
C ASN A 753 5.11 -9.29 30.00
N PRO A 754 4.03 -9.20 30.80
CA PRO A 754 3.06 -10.27 30.96
C PRO A 754 2.38 -10.77 29.67
N ILE A 755 2.35 -9.95 28.61
CA ILE A 755 1.74 -10.32 27.32
C ILE A 755 2.76 -10.41 26.17
N HIS A 756 4.05 -10.57 26.48
CA HIS A 756 5.07 -11.00 25.52
C HIS A 756 4.68 -12.34 24.88
N ALA A 757 4.76 -12.42 23.54
CA ALA A 757 4.31 -13.54 22.70
C ALA A 757 2.83 -13.98 22.91
N ALA A 758 2.01 -13.20 23.63
CA ALA A 758 0.61 -13.53 23.83
C ALA A 758 -0.25 -13.17 22.60
N ARG A 759 -1.09 -14.11 22.17
CA ARG A 759 -2.12 -13.89 21.15
C ARG A 759 -3.07 -12.77 21.56
N ASN A 760 -3.58 -12.00 20.60
CA ASN A 760 -4.57 -10.97 20.93
C ASN A 760 -6.01 -11.48 20.97
N THR A 761 -6.31 -12.53 20.21
CA THR A 761 -7.60 -13.24 20.21
C THR A 761 -7.33 -14.76 20.12
N GLU A 762 -8.36 -15.58 19.90
CA GLU A 762 -8.16 -17.02 19.60
C GLU A 762 -7.39 -17.23 18.28
N HIS A 763 -7.55 -16.31 17.32
CA HIS A 763 -7.03 -16.42 15.95
C HIS A 763 -5.91 -15.43 15.61
N ASP A 764 -5.77 -14.32 16.34
CA ASP A 764 -4.68 -13.34 16.13
C ASP A 764 -3.39 -13.76 16.86
N PRO A 765 -2.35 -14.23 16.16
CA PRO A 765 -1.04 -14.48 16.78
C PRO A 765 -0.37 -13.18 17.25
N PRO A 766 0.63 -13.24 18.15
CA PRO A 766 1.46 -12.07 18.49
C PRO A 766 2.19 -11.54 17.25
N TYR A 767 2.29 -10.21 17.13
CA TYR A 767 2.96 -9.54 16.02
C TYR A 767 4.05 -8.58 16.55
N TRP A 768 3.67 -7.44 17.11
CA TRP A 768 4.53 -6.46 17.76
C TRP A 768 4.77 -6.76 19.26
N ARG A 769 4.78 -8.05 19.61
CA ARG A 769 4.85 -8.57 21.00
C ARG A 769 6.08 -9.44 21.27
N GLY A 770 7.23 -9.08 20.71
CA GLY A 770 8.52 -9.74 21.00
C GLY A 770 9.39 -10.02 19.77
N ALA A 771 8.80 -10.06 18.57
CA ALA A 771 9.55 -10.22 17.33
C ALA A 771 10.47 -9.02 17.04
N VAL A 772 11.52 -9.23 16.25
CA VAL A 772 12.50 -8.22 15.80
C VAL A 772 12.10 -7.68 14.43
N TRP A 773 11.97 -6.35 14.33
CA TRP A 773 11.56 -5.64 13.11
C TRP A 773 12.64 -4.65 12.64
N ILE A 774 12.92 -4.62 11.34
CA ILE A 774 14.14 -3.97 10.80
C ILE A 774 13.99 -2.44 10.69
N ASN A 775 12.80 -1.91 10.45
CA ASN A 775 12.50 -0.46 10.56
C ASN A 775 12.91 0.12 11.91
N MET A 776 12.43 -0.47 13.00
CA MET A 776 12.71 0.03 14.35
C MET A 776 14.17 -0.19 14.74
N ASN A 777 14.76 -1.33 14.36
CA ASN A 777 16.18 -1.59 14.57
C ASN A 777 17.09 -0.64 13.77
N TYR A 778 16.69 -0.23 12.56
CA TYR A 778 17.39 0.82 11.80
C TYR A 778 17.33 2.17 12.52
N LEU A 779 16.15 2.59 13.02
CA LEU A 779 16.01 3.83 13.78
C LEU A 779 16.80 3.80 15.09
N ILE A 780 16.85 2.66 15.79
CA ILE A 780 17.71 2.45 16.96
C ILE A 780 19.19 2.62 16.58
N LEU A 781 19.67 2.01 15.49
CA LEU A 781 21.05 2.20 15.02
C LEU A 781 21.34 3.65 14.59
N LYS A 782 20.37 4.33 13.93
CA LYS A 782 20.44 5.75 13.55
C LYS A 782 20.54 6.67 14.77
N ALA A 783 19.88 6.31 15.86
CA ALA A 783 19.96 7.01 17.14
C ALA A 783 21.27 6.71 17.89
N LEU A 784 21.65 5.44 18.06
CA LEU A 784 22.89 5.05 18.73
C LEU A 784 24.14 5.64 18.04
N THR A 785 24.13 5.71 16.71
CA THR A 785 25.20 6.37 15.93
C THR A 785 25.25 7.88 16.18
N PHE A 786 24.11 8.52 16.41
CA PHE A 786 24.03 9.93 16.80
C PHE A 786 24.56 10.14 18.22
N TYR A 787 24.08 9.39 19.22
CA TYR A 787 24.55 9.49 20.61
C TYR A 787 26.02 9.06 20.79
N GLY A 788 26.53 8.18 19.92
CA GLY A 788 27.96 7.83 19.85
C GLY A 788 28.85 8.91 19.22
N ARG A 789 28.28 9.95 18.63
CA ARG A 789 29.00 11.13 18.11
C ARG A 789 28.75 12.39 18.93
N ALA A 790 27.61 12.49 19.59
CA ALA A 790 27.25 13.61 20.45
C ALA A 790 28.11 13.63 21.72
N PRO A 791 28.56 14.82 22.19
CA PRO A 791 29.27 14.94 23.46
C PRO A 791 28.32 14.61 24.62
N GLY A 792 28.70 13.65 25.47
CA GLY A 792 27.92 13.26 26.64
C GLY A 792 28.50 12.03 27.35
N PRO A 793 28.06 11.76 28.59
CA PRO A 793 28.60 10.66 29.41
C PRO A 793 28.26 9.26 28.90
N TYR A 794 27.44 9.13 27.85
CA TYR A 794 26.96 7.85 27.30
C TYR A 794 27.47 7.54 25.89
N GLN A 795 28.48 8.29 25.40
CA GLN A 795 29.03 8.17 24.05
C GLN A 795 29.55 6.75 23.77
N ASP A 796 30.52 6.26 24.55
CA ASP A 796 31.13 4.94 24.37
C ASP A 796 30.12 3.80 24.51
N LYS A 797 29.14 3.96 25.43
CA LYS A 797 28.04 3.01 25.64
C LYS A 797 27.19 2.89 24.37
N SER A 798 26.86 4.02 23.74
CA SER A 798 26.10 4.07 22.49
C SER A 798 26.87 3.47 21.32
N ILE A 799 28.18 3.77 21.19
CA ILE A 799 29.06 3.17 20.17
C ILE A 799 29.08 1.64 20.29
N LYS A 800 29.31 1.13 21.51
CA LYS A 800 29.37 -0.32 21.76
C LYS A 800 28.06 -1.03 21.40
N ILE A 801 26.93 -0.50 21.87
CA ILE A 801 25.61 -1.07 21.58
C ILE A 801 25.32 -1.02 20.06
N ALA A 802 25.70 0.05 19.35
CA ALA A 802 25.52 0.15 17.90
C ALA A 802 26.31 -0.94 17.13
N GLN A 803 27.58 -1.15 17.49
CA GLN A 803 28.45 -2.15 16.86
C GLN A 803 27.91 -3.57 17.06
N GLU A 804 27.54 -3.92 18.29
CA GLU A 804 26.97 -5.22 18.62
C GLU A 804 25.60 -5.44 17.93
N LEU A 805 24.73 -4.42 17.90
CA LEU A 805 23.42 -4.51 17.27
C LEU A 805 23.54 -4.70 15.75
N LYS A 806 24.41 -3.93 15.08
CA LYS A 806 24.69 -4.08 13.66
C LYS A 806 25.20 -5.48 13.34
N HIS A 807 26.12 -6.02 14.14
CA HIS A 807 26.64 -7.37 13.96
C HIS A 807 25.54 -8.43 14.04
N ASN A 808 24.67 -8.35 15.06
CA ASN A 808 23.58 -9.29 15.28
C ASN A 808 22.57 -9.29 14.12
N LEU A 809 22.14 -8.11 13.67
CA LEU A 809 21.19 -7.95 12.57
C LEU A 809 21.75 -8.48 11.24
N VAL A 810 22.98 -8.07 10.88
CA VAL A 810 23.64 -8.49 9.63
C VAL A 810 23.84 -10.00 9.61
N THR A 811 24.40 -10.57 10.68
CA THR A 811 24.67 -12.01 10.79
C THR A 811 23.38 -12.82 10.68
N ASN A 812 22.31 -12.39 11.36
CA ASN A 812 21.05 -13.10 11.33
C ASN A 812 20.34 -13.02 9.96
N MET A 813 20.22 -11.81 9.39
CA MET A 813 19.51 -11.63 8.11
C MET A 813 20.26 -12.30 6.96
N TYR A 814 21.60 -12.21 6.92
CA TYR A 814 22.40 -12.91 5.93
C TYR A 814 22.24 -14.44 6.06
N ARG A 815 22.27 -14.99 7.29
CA ARG A 815 22.00 -16.41 7.56
C ARG A 815 20.64 -16.85 7.04
N GLN A 816 19.58 -16.10 7.32
CA GLN A 816 18.22 -16.43 6.87
C GLN A 816 18.10 -16.34 5.34
N TRP A 817 18.64 -15.28 4.71
CA TRP A 817 18.67 -15.16 3.25
C TRP A 817 19.46 -16.29 2.57
N ARG A 818 20.60 -16.71 3.14
CA ARG A 818 21.36 -17.87 2.64
C ARG A 818 20.56 -19.17 2.75
N LYS A 819 19.81 -19.34 3.84
CA LYS A 819 18.97 -20.52 4.12
C LYS A 819 17.73 -20.61 3.22
N THR A 820 17.07 -19.50 2.93
CA THR A 820 15.73 -19.50 2.29
C THR A 820 15.67 -18.81 0.92
N GLY A 821 16.67 -18.00 0.59
CA GLY A 821 16.68 -17.10 -0.57
C GLY A 821 15.98 -15.76 -0.36
N HIS A 822 15.35 -15.54 0.80
CA HIS A 822 14.44 -14.42 1.05
C HIS A 822 14.80 -13.66 2.34
N VAL A 823 14.47 -12.37 2.37
CA VAL A 823 14.34 -11.60 3.62
C VAL A 823 12.87 -11.54 4.04
N PHE A 824 12.67 -11.41 5.36
CA PHE A 824 11.36 -11.52 6.01
C PHE A 824 10.94 -10.19 6.64
N GLU A 825 9.64 -10.08 6.86
CA GLU A 825 8.96 -8.98 7.54
C GLU A 825 9.50 -8.75 8.95
N GLN A 826 9.63 -9.85 9.71
CA GLN A 826 10.08 -9.89 11.10
C GLN A 826 10.87 -11.17 11.41
N TYR A 827 11.58 -11.19 12.54
CA TYR A 827 12.37 -12.34 13.00
C TYR A 827 12.03 -12.72 14.44
N VAL A 828 11.86 -14.02 14.70
CA VAL A 828 11.58 -14.57 16.04
C VAL A 828 12.63 -15.63 16.34
N ASP A 829 13.37 -15.45 17.43
CA ASP A 829 14.52 -16.29 17.82
C ASP A 829 15.51 -16.55 16.66
N GLY A 830 15.67 -15.53 15.82
CA GLY A 830 16.54 -15.52 14.65
C GLY A 830 15.96 -16.17 13.40
N GLU A 831 14.81 -16.84 13.47
CA GLU A 831 14.12 -17.40 12.31
C GLU A 831 13.20 -16.36 11.65
N GLY A 832 13.18 -16.33 10.32
CA GLY A 832 12.30 -15.44 9.55
C GLY A 832 10.82 -15.81 9.71
N LYS A 833 9.96 -14.80 9.91
CA LYS A 833 8.50 -14.93 10.10
C LYS A 833 7.75 -13.82 9.37
N GLY A 834 6.43 -13.98 9.23
CA GLY A 834 5.58 -13.03 8.50
C GLY A 834 5.69 -13.23 6.99
N SER A 835 5.50 -12.16 6.22
CA SER A 835 5.57 -12.22 4.76
C SER A 835 7.01 -12.35 4.22
N HIS A 836 7.14 -12.96 3.04
CA HIS A 836 8.37 -13.05 2.25
C HIS A 836 8.09 -13.10 0.72
N PRO A 837 8.99 -12.64 -0.15
CA PRO A 837 10.10 -11.74 0.13
C PRO A 837 9.58 -10.38 0.60
N PHE A 838 9.99 -9.96 1.80
CA PHE A 838 9.63 -8.66 2.35
C PHE A 838 10.78 -7.70 2.14
N THR A 839 10.87 -7.14 0.93
CA THR A 839 11.87 -6.13 0.59
C THR A 839 11.34 -4.71 0.77
N GLY A 840 10.33 -4.55 1.62
CA GLY A 840 9.94 -3.29 2.24
C GLY A 840 10.98 -2.77 3.24
N TRP A 841 10.64 -2.45 4.49
CA TRP A 841 11.62 -1.96 5.47
C TRP A 841 12.79 -2.91 5.75
N SER A 842 12.68 -4.21 5.50
CA SER A 842 13.82 -5.13 5.67
C SER A 842 14.90 -4.91 4.61
N SER A 843 14.66 -4.09 3.59
CA SER A 843 15.69 -3.55 2.69
C SER A 843 16.65 -2.56 3.36
N LEU A 844 16.30 -1.99 4.53
CA LEU A 844 17.20 -1.12 5.31
C LEU A 844 18.49 -1.83 5.75
N ILE A 845 18.55 -3.16 5.69
CA ILE A 845 19.80 -3.91 5.88
C ILE A 845 20.90 -3.50 4.89
N VAL A 846 20.53 -3.00 3.70
CA VAL A 846 21.45 -2.44 2.71
C VAL A 846 22.12 -1.18 3.27
N LEU A 847 21.36 -0.27 3.90
CA LEU A 847 21.90 0.93 4.55
C LEU A 847 22.74 0.59 5.79
N ILE A 848 22.28 -0.37 6.60
CA ILE A 848 23.03 -0.88 7.77
C ILE A 848 24.38 -1.47 7.33
N LEU A 849 24.43 -2.24 6.24
CA LEU A 849 25.68 -2.76 5.66
C LEU A 849 26.60 -1.66 5.10
N SER A 850 26.02 -0.51 4.72
CA SER A 850 26.72 0.64 4.13
C SER A 850 27.13 1.73 5.14
N ASP A 851 26.75 1.59 6.42
CA ASP A 851 26.92 2.61 7.48
C ASP A 851 26.22 3.96 7.17
N PHE A 852 25.10 3.91 6.43
CA PHE A 852 24.23 5.05 6.17
C PHE A 852 23.06 5.09 7.18
N TYR A 853 22.91 6.24 7.88
CA TYR A 853 22.01 6.38 9.04
C TYR A 853 21.27 7.72 9.08
#